data_AF-A0A2T7NCG4-F1
#
_entry.id   AF-A0A2T7NCG4-F1
#
_cell.length_a   1.000
_cell.length_b   1.000
_cell.length_c   1.000
_cell.angle_alpha   90.00
_cell.angle_beta   90.00
_cell.angle_gamma   90.00
#
_symmetry.space_group_name_H-M   'P 1'
#
loop_
_entity.id
_entity.type
_entity.pdbx_description
1 polymer ?
#
loop_
_entity_poly.entity_id
_entity_poly.type
_entity_poly.pdbx_seq_one_letter_code
_entity_poly.pdbx_strand_id
1 'polypeptide(L)'
;MSTSDTIASRLRYWSVTSPETMAFIYVTPEGERYAYSRREFFSWSRRAASWLRSRGMRKRDVILCLLSNSPEQAFIMMGATLLGATVIVTGMQFRDGSDLVPVLTLGDVTTIVLDPRDADIISGLKNHIPNLCGGQVTADTFPALRTVIFCNRNPEGSGELFLESISRDQEAEPEDINPDDPAHIFLTSGSTGQSKLVLCTHKQVLALGPTMIECYGCKPGDVLFSSNFFGWVTGYPAGYYFCGITRVAPYIKGSQPKDELKFLLDVMSKEKATHVLTLPQVAKKFLTRTDLLTSDLTWRARAFIFGGSPVRKDVAGILGTLTSEIRVVCGTTETGFNLYKSYTDPDKVENFNCGKPVQGAQVKVVDQHLQEVPPNTKGELMIMHNNVFPGYLKQPGQSAAATPEPGWFKPGDLAYVTDEGDVCVEGRQTEAITVGTWTMYPQPLETSLLTCPGVHEVAVVAIPDKDFGSRPCACVVPDSRPEADRLVPDDIPVKGKKKGTDMMHGMTPDDTVVSRLRYWSVTSPETPAFVYVTPDGERYAYSRKELYSLSRRAATWLSQRGVGKKEVLLCLIPTSPEQTFTSLGATVLGATTMCTMIQYRDGSDIVPVINCGDVTTIVVDQTDKQAINALETFIPNLSPGSVTSPAAPSLKTVIFCNRFPKESELSFLDSIAMEEEAEVVDVGPDDLATIFVTSGTSGQPKLVPRTHRQVMAMAAQGSNIWSASGADVYYSPSSFGWVSGYPSDYCGFAKTRVVPYVKGSRPKDEDKFLWNLLMEENVKIMFTSPLRLQGLLARADLLQSDVTWRAKAIIFRGSVIRKEFGSVLGPLTSKLLVFYGCTEVGIVSEKFYFGDDAEVQDCNCGKPGKDLQVKIVDDNLEEVPPYTKGEIIIKHNGIFSGYLKQPELTASATPEEGWFRPGDIGYINDEGEVFVEGRKSEVISIGTWMMHPQPLESLLMKCPGVHDVAVVAIPDKDFDNLPCVCVVQDPRPEAPLLVPDDLLRACAEYFQDSFLQENKSRDAGVPKVCLVFDKFPVNINGKVQRTALRALAMERLGLQKTVC
;
A
#
# COMPACT_ATOMS: atom_id res chain seq x y z
N MET A 1 31.88 -39.75 -5.07
CA MET A 1 32.78 -38.66 -4.65
C MET A 1 33.70 -39.19 -3.58
N SER A 2 34.96 -38.74 -3.54
CA SER A 2 35.88 -39.09 -2.46
C SER A 2 35.58 -38.22 -1.22
N THR A 3 35.85 -38.73 -0.02
CA THR A 3 35.82 -37.93 1.21
C THR A 3 36.89 -36.84 1.24
N SER A 4 37.89 -36.93 0.36
CA SER A 4 38.95 -35.94 0.17
C SER A 4 38.64 -34.87 -0.89
N ASP A 5 37.47 -34.92 -1.54
CA ASP A 5 37.13 -33.96 -2.60
C ASP A 5 36.83 -32.57 -2.01
N THR A 6 37.17 -31.52 -2.76
CA THR A 6 36.79 -30.13 -2.50
C THR A 6 35.98 -29.58 -3.67
N ILE A 7 35.36 -28.42 -3.47
CA ILE A 7 34.62 -27.73 -4.54
C ILE A 7 35.54 -27.49 -5.75
N ALA A 8 36.79 -27.09 -5.50
CA ALA A 8 37.80 -26.88 -6.54
C ALA A 8 38.15 -28.17 -7.30
N SER A 9 38.34 -29.30 -6.59
CA SER A 9 38.66 -30.58 -7.24
C SER A 9 37.52 -31.04 -8.16
N ARG A 10 36.28 -30.80 -7.76
CA ARG A 10 35.09 -31.14 -8.57
C ARG A 10 34.89 -30.23 -9.78
N LEU A 11 35.12 -28.93 -9.65
CA LEU A 11 35.12 -28.02 -10.81
C LEU A 11 36.20 -28.42 -11.82
N ARG A 12 37.42 -28.73 -11.34
CA ARG A 12 38.51 -29.23 -12.18
C ARG A 12 38.14 -30.54 -12.87
N TYR A 13 37.59 -31.52 -12.15
CA TYR A 13 37.14 -32.80 -12.71
C TYR A 13 36.22 -32.58 -13.92
N TRP A 14 35.15 -31.79 -13.75
CA TRP A 14 34.19 -31.54 -14.82
C TRP A 14 34.73 -30.72 -15.98
N SER A 15 35.65 -29.80 -15.71
CA SER A 15 36.35 -29.04 -16.75
C SER A 15 37.21 -29.92 -17.67
N VAL A 16 37.59 -31.11 -17.21
CA VAL A 16 38.42 -32.07 -17.98
C VAL A 16 37.59 -33.20 -18.57
N THR A 17 36.63 -33.75 -17.83
CA THR A 17 35.86 -34.93 -18.29
C THR A 17 34.72 -34.59 -19.24
N SER A 18 34.24 -33.34 -19.23
CA SER A 18 33.17 -32.89 -20.13
C SER A 18 33.32 -31.39 -20.46
N PRO A 19 34.47 -30.99 -21.03
CA PRO A 19 34.87 -29.58 -21.14
C PRO A 19 33.85 -28.71 -21.87
N GLU A 20 33.25 -29.24 -22.95
CA GLU A 20 32.34 -28.51 -23.84
C GLU A 20 30.88 -28.50 -23.37
N THR A 21 30.53 -29.31 -22.35
CA THR A 21 29.16 -29.31 -21.83
C THR A 21 28.90 -28.01 -21.10
N MET A 22 27.74 -27.40 -21.36
CA MET A 22 27.32 -26.19 -20.68
C MET A 22 27.28 -26.43 -19.16
N ALA A 23 27.88 -25.51 -18.43
CA ALA A 23 27.72 -25.44 -16.99
C ALA A 23 26.53 -24.54 -16.69
N PHE A 24 26.61 -23.28 -17.13
CA PHE A 24 25.59 -22.26 -16.87
C PHE A 24 25.20 -21.50 -18.13
N ILE A 25 23.92 -21.17 -18.19
CA ILE A 25 23.31 -20.31 -19.18
C ILE A 25 22.52 -19.24 -18.43
N TYR A 26 22.80 -17.98 -18.75
CA TYR A 26 22.16 -16.80 -18.20
C TYR A 26 21.44 -16.07 -19.33
N VAL A 27 20.18 -15.69 -19.10
CA VAL A 27 19.39 -14.97 -20.10
C VAL A 27 18.87 -13.66 -19.53
N THR A 28 19.17 -12.52 -20.18
CA THR A 28 18.69 -11.20 -19.74
C THR A 28 17.20 -11.01 -20.06
N PRO A 29 16.52 -10.02 -19.47
CA PRO A 29 15.12 -9.70 -19.80
C PRO A 29 14.94 -9.32 -21.28
N GLU A 30 15.99 -8.79 -21.92
CA GLU A 30 16.01 -8.44 -23.35
C GLU A 30 16.30 -9.66 -24.25
N GLY A 31 16.58 -10.83 -23.67
CA GLY A 31 16.84 -12.08 -24.38
C GLY A 31 18.30 -12.32 -24.76
N GLU A 32 19.25 -11.53 -24.24
CA GLU A 32 20.69 -11.76 -24.42
C GLU A 32 21.10 -13.04 -23.69
N ARG A 33 21.89 -13.89 -24.33
CA ARG A 33 22.27 -15.22 -23.83
C ARG A 33 23.77 -15.28 -23.53
N TYR A 34 24.11 -15.53 -22.27
CA TYR A 34 25.49 -15.77 -21.82
C TYR A 34 25.62 -17.23 -21.42
N ALA A 35 26.49 -17.99 -22.08
CA ALA A 35 26.65 -19.41 -21.81
C ALA A 35 28.13 -19.74 -21.60
N TYR A 36 28.37 -20.53 -20.57
CA TYR A 36 29.71 -20.93 -20.17
C TYR A 36 29.76 -22.45 -20.07
N SER A 37 30.61 -23.07 -20.90
CA SER A 37 30.97 -24.47 -20.77
C SER A 37 31.63 -24.76 -19.43
N ARG A 38 31.75 -26.03 -19.02
CA ARG A 38 32.44 -26.41 -17.77
C ARG A 38 33.88 -25.94 -17.73
N ARG A 39 34.58 -26.00 -18.86
CA ARG A 39 35.95 -25.49 -18.99
C ARG A 39 35.98 -23.97 -18.84
N GLU A 40 35.12 -23.25 -19.55
CA GLU A 40 35.06 -21.79 -19.46
C GLU A 40 34.67 -21.35 -18.06
N PHE A 41 33.65 -21.96 -17.46
CA PHE A 41 33.20 -21.61 -16.12
C PHE A 41 34.32 -21.77 -15.08
N PHE A 42 35.09 -22.86 -15.13
CA PHE A 42 36.24 -23.03 -14.24
C PHE A 42 37.33 -22.01 -14.53
N SER A 43 37.68 -21.76 -15.79
CA SER A 43 38.64 -20.73 -16.19
C SER A 43 38.23 -19.33 -15.68
N TRP A 44 37.00 -18.90 -15.94
CA TRP A 44 36.47 -17.61 -15.49
C TRP A 44 36.43 -17.49 -13.96
N SER A 45 36.11 -18.57 -13.25
CA SER A 45 36.19 -18.61 -11.78
C SER A 45 37.62 -18.42 -11.27
N ARG A 46 38.62 -18.99 -11.94
CA ARG A 46 40.05 -18.81 -11.61
C ARG A 46 40.56 -17.41 -11.92
N ARG A 47 40.02 -16.76 -12.95
CA ARG A 47 40.31 -15.35 -13.25
C ARG A 47 39.67 -14.42 -12.21
N ALA A 48 38.43 -14.70 -11.81
CA ALA A 48 37.79 -14.01 -10.70
C ALA A 48 38.56 -14.20 -9.38
N ALA A 49 39.16 -15.37 -9.13
CA ALA A 49 40.06 -15.58 -8.01
C ALA A 49 41.30 -14.66 -8.08
N SER A 50 41.95 -14.53 -9.23
CA SER A 50 43.05 -13.55 -9.41
C SER A 50 42.59 -12.12 -9.16
N TRP A 51 41.41 -11.75 -9.66
CA TRP A 51 40.82 -10.43 -9.51
C TRP A 51 40.47 -10.08 -8.06
N LEU A 52 40.00 -11.05 -7.28
CA LEU A 52 39.75 -10.90 -5.85
C LEU A 52 41.07 -10.80 -5.07
N ARG A 53 42.06 -11.63 -5.43
CA ARG A 53 43.40 -11.63 -4.80
C ARG A 53 44.09 -10.29 -4.99
N SER A 54 44.02 -9.68 -6.18
CA SER A 54 44.59 -8.35 -6.45
C SER A 54 43.92 -7.22 -5.65
N ARG A 55 42.72 -7.47 -5.10
CA ARG A 55 41.97 -6.56 -4.20
C ARG A 55 42.13 -6.91 -2.72
N GLY A 56 43.11 -7.75 -2.39
CA GLY A 56 43.50 -8.04 -1.02
C GLY A 56 42.75 -9.19 -0.36
N MET A 57 41.98 -9.98 -1.12
CA MET A 57 41.39 -11.23 -0.62
C MET A 57 42.47 -12.28 -0.34
N ARG A 58 42.33 -12.97 0.78
CA ARG A 58 43.26 -13.97 1.34
C ARG A 58 42.49 -15.24 1.69
N LYS A 59 43.23 -16.33 1.87
CA LYS A 59 42.69 -17.58 2.39
C LYS A 59 42.10 -17.36 3.79
N ARG A 60 40.95 -17.99 4.08
CA ARG A 60 40.14 -17.87 5.31
C ARG A 60 39.42 -16.53 5.52
N ASP A 61 39.47 -15.64 4.55
CA ASP A 61 38.63 -14.45 4.59
C ASP A 61 37.16 -14.82 4.48
N VAL A 62 36.30 -13.99 5.07
CA VAL A 62 34.84 -14.11 4.92
C VAL A 62 34.34 -13.01 4.00
N ILE A 63 33.68 -13.40 2.91
CA ILE A 63 33.13 -12.50 1.90
C ILE A 63 31.60 -12.48 1.96
N LEU A 64 31.01 -11.29 2.07
CA LEU A 64 29.58 -11.06 1.92
C LEU A 64 29.29 -10.59 0.49
N CYS A 65 28.66 -11.44 -0.32
CA CYS A 65 28.29 -11.13 -1.70
C CYS A 65 26.81 -10.72 -1.77
N LEU A 66 26.56 -9.44 -2.07
CA LEU A 66 25.23 -8.83 -2.13
C LEU A 66 24.71 -8.63 -3.57
N LEU A 67 25.37 -9.25 -4.55
CA LEU A 67 24.97 -9.17 -5.95
C LEU A 67 23.70 -10.00 -6.22
N SER A 68 22.85 -9.53 -7.12
CA SER A 68 21.72 -10.32 -7.67
C SER A 68 22.20 -11.45 -8.59
N ASN A 69 21.31 -12.42 -8.87
CA ASN A 69 21.57 -13.55 -9.78
C ASN A 69 22.17 -13.09 -11.12
N SER A 70 23.46 -13.39 -11.31
CA SER A 70 24.21 -12.98 -12.50
C SER A 70 25.47 -13.85 -12.70
N PRO A 71 26.11 -13.79 -13.89
CA PRO A 71 27.42 -14.40 -14.09
C PRO A 71 28.47 -13.90 -13.09
N GLU A 72 28.47 -12.60 -12.79
CA GLU A 72 29.41 -11.97 -11.86
C GLU A 72 29.30 -12.56 -10.45
N GLN A 73 28.07 -12.69 -9.94
CA GLN A 73 27.84 -13.30 -8.64
C GLN A 73 28.41 -14.74 -8.59
N ALA A 74 28.14 -15.56 -9.61
CA ALA A 74 28.67 -16.93 -9.66
C ALA A 74 30.20 -16.96 -9.71
N PHE A 75 30.84 -16.14 -10.56
CA PHE A 75 32.28 -16.11 -10.67
C PHE A 75 32.96 -15.55 -9.42
N ILE A 76 32.40 -14.53 -8.77
CA ILE A 76 32.89 -14.01 -7.49
C ILE A 76 32.79 -15.05 -6.39
N MET A 77 31.64 -15.74 -6.28
CA MET A 77 31.45 -16.79 -5.29
C MET A 77 32.45 -17.92 -5.50
N MET A 78 32.55 -18.46 -6.72
CA MET A 78 33.49 -19.55 -7.00
C MET A 78 34.93 -19.10 -6.87
N GLY A 79 35.29 -17.91 -7.36
CA GLY A 79 36.62 -17.35 -7.24
C GLY A 79 37.07 -17.21 -5.78
N ALA A 80 36.18 -16.71 -4.91
CA ALA A 80 36.44 -16.64 -3.47
C ALA A 80 36.62 -18.03 -2.85
N THR A 81 35.76 -18.99 -3.19
CA THR A 81 35.90 -20.39 -2.75
C THR A 81 37.21 -21.02 -3.22
N LEU A 82 37.68 -20.74 -4.44
CA LEU A 82 38.98 -21.21 -4.95
C LEU A 82 40.16 -20.58 -4.21
N LEU A 83 40.00 -19.40 -3.61
CA LEU A 83 40.99 -18.78 -2.72
C LEU A 83 40.91 -19.30 -1.28
N GLY A 84 40.01 -20.24 -0.98
CA GLY A 84 39.78 -20.73 0.39
C GLY A 84 39.14 -19.70 1.31
N ALA A 85 38.40 -18.74 0.74
CA ALA A 85 37.55 -17.83 1.50
C ALA A 85 36.17 -18.46 1.75
N THR A 86 35.54 -18.10 2.86
CA THR A 86 34.16 -18.49 3.19
C THR A 86 33.19 -17.48 2.63
N VAL A 87 32.20 -17.95 1.87
CA VAL A 87 31.26 -17.07 1.16
C VAL A 87 29.90 -17.04 1.85
N ILE A 88 29.49 -15.84 2.25
CA ILE A 88 28.12 -15.54 2.68
C ILE A 88 27.37 -14.94 1.49
N VAL A 89 26.21 -15.51 1.18
CA VAL A 89 25.33 -14.98 0.14
C VAL A 89 23.97 -14.71 0.75
N THR A 90 23.49 -13.48 0.59
CA THR A 90 22.18 -13.06 1.10
C THR A 90 21.44 -12.23 0.05
N GLY A 91 20.11 -12.35 0.04
CA GLY A 91 19.20 -11.51 -0.71
C GLY A 91 18.20 -10.76 0.18
N MET A 92 18.41 -10.76 1.51
CA MET A 92 17.56 -10.04 2.45
C MET A 92 18.06 -8.60 2.58
N GLN A 93 17.13 -7.65 2.45
CA GLN A 93 17.39 -6.22 2.62
C GLN A 93 16.16 -5.53 3.20
N PHE A 94 16.24 -5.12 4.46
CA PHE A 94 15.36 -4.05 4.95
C PHE A 94 15.93 -2.70 4.56
N ARG A 95 15.07 -1.69 4.43
CA ARG A 95 15.42 -0.35 3.93
C ARG A 95 16.53 0.34 4.74
N ASP A 96 16.74 -0.05 5.99
CA ASP A 96 17.76 0.52 6.88
C ASP A 96 19.06 -0.29 6.98
N GLY A 97 19.16 -1.48 6.37
CA GLY A 97 20.33 -2.36 6.45
C GLY A 97 20.51 -3.13 7.76
N SER A 98 19.51 -3.10 8.65
CA SER A 98 19.60 -3.69 10.00
C SER A 98 19.75 -5.21 10.02
N ASP A 99 19.22 -5.93 9.03
CA ASP A 99 19.37 -7.38 8.87
C ASP A 99 20.80 -7.81 8.51
N LEU A 100 21.61 -6.90 7.97
CA LEU A 100 23.01 -7.17 7.67
C LEU A 100 23.89 -7.05 8.93
N VAL A 101 23.45 -6.36 9.99
CA VAL A 101 24.25 -6.16 11.20
C VAL A 101 24.61 -7.49 11.87
N PRO A 102 23.67 -8.43 12.15
CA PRO A 102 24.01 -9.75 12.68
C PRO A 102 24.91 -10.54 11.73
N VAL A 103 24.73 -10.41 10.41
CA VAL A 103 25.53 -11.12 9.40
C VAL A 103 26.98 -10.63 9.41
N LEU A 104 27.18 -9.31 9.39
CA LEU A 104 28.50 -8.68 9.46
C LEU A 104 29.23 -9.02 10.76
N THR A 105 28.51 -9.03 11.88
CA THR A 105 29.07 -9.26 13.22
C THR A 105 29.36 -10.74 13.49
N LEU A 106 28.37 -11.62 13.29
CA LEU A 106 28.54 -13.05 13.56
C LEU A 106 29.43 -13.73 12.51
N GLY A 107 29.38 -13.24 11.27
CA GLY A 107 30.18 -13.75 10.16
C GLY A 107 31.65 -13.35 10.19
N ASP A 108 32.06 -12.38 11.03
CA ASP A 108 33.37 -11.70 10.91
C ASP A 108 33.66 -11.29 9.46
N VAL A 109 32.68 -10.64 8.82
CA VAL A 109 32.77 -10.32 7.40
C VAL A 109 33.95 -9.39 7.17
N THR A 110 34.85 -9.84 6.32
CA THR A 110 36.09 -9.12 6.02
C THR A 110 36.04 -8.34 4.73
N THR A 111 35.24 -8.81 3.77
CA THR A 111 35.05 -8.18 2.47
C THR A 111 33.57 -8.16 2.10
N ILE A 112 33.06 -7.00 1.67
CA ILE A 112 31.72 -6.87 1.08
C ILE A 112 31.85 -6.69 -0.43
N VAL A 113 31.03 -7.37 -1.21
CA VAL A 113 30.91 -7.16 -2.67
C VAL A 113 29.50 -6.75 -3.01
N LEU A 114 29.33 -5.62 -3.70
CA LEU A 114 28.02 -5.09 -4.09
C LEU A 114 28.09 -4.34 -5.44
N ASP A 115 26.95 -4.13 -6.08
CA ASP A 115 26.85 -3.27 -7.27
C ASP A 115 26.76 -1.81 -6.81
N PRO A 116 27.61 -0.90 -7.31
CA PRO A 116 27.60 0.50 -6.88
C PRO A 116 26.28 1.24 -7.16
N ARG A 117 25.36 0.66 -7.96
CA ARG A 117 24.03 1.23 -8.24
C ARG A 117 22.93 0.73 -7.32
N ASP A 118 23.19 -0.27 -6.48
CA ASP A 118 22.19 -0.79 -5.54
C ASP A 118 22.05 0.22 -4.38
N ALA A 119 21.41 1.35 -4.68
CA ALA A 119 21.33 2.51 -3.80
C ALA A 119 20.67 2.19 -2.46
N ASP A 120 19.71 1.26 -2.45
CA ASP A 120 19.06 0.78 -1.24
C ASP A 120 20.04 -0.01 -0.36
N ILE A 121 20.84 -0.92 -0.93
CA ILE A 121 21.91 -1.66 -0.21
C ILE A 121 22.92 -0.68 0.36
N ILE A 122 23.39 0.24 -0.47
CA ILE A 122 24.42 1.20 -0.09
C ILE A 122 23.89 2.14 0.99
N SER A 123 22.64 2.62 0.86
CA SER A 123 22.00 3.49 1.85
C SER A 123 21.84 2.75 3.17
N GLY A 124 21.33 1.51 3.14
CA GLY A 124 21.19 0.68 4.35
C GLY A 124 22.53 0.41 5.02
N LEU A 125 23.55 0.00 4.26
CA LEU A 125 24.90 -0.21 4.81
C LEU A 125 25.51 1.08 5.35
N LYS A 126 25.26 2.24 4.74
CA LYS A 126 25.75 3.55 5.22
C LYS A 126 25.17 3.96 6.57
N ASN A 127 24.01 3.46 6.95
CA ASN A 127 23.46 3.68 8.30
C ASN A 127 24.34 3.03 9.38
N HIS A 128 25.08 1.98 9.04
CA HIS A 128 25.93 1.22 9.97
C HIS A 128 27.44 1.39 9.69
N ILE A 129 27.80 1.77 8.46
CA ILE A 129 29.15 2.02 7.96
C ILE A 129 29.15 3.38 7.26
N PRO A 130 29.17 4.52 7.97
CA PRO A 130 29.01 5.85 7.38
C PRO A 130 30.04 6.17 6.28
N ASN A 131 31.26 5.65 6.43
CA ASN A 131 32.37 5.84 5.50
C ASN A 131 32.42 4.78 4.39
N LEU A 132 31.31 4.11 4.07
CA LEU A 132 31.26 3.08 3.03
C LEU A 132 31.68 3.65 1.67
N CYS A 133 32.83 3.20 1.16
CA CYS A 133 33.36 3.52 -0.15
C CYS A 133 34.02 2.28 -0.76
N GLY A 134 34.19 2.25 -2.09
CA GLY A 134 34.92 1.17 -2.75
C GLY A 134 36.41 1.24 -2.42
N GLY A 135 37.00 0.13 -1.99
CA GLY A 135 38.40 0.02 -1.60
C GLY A 135 38.60 -0.47 -0.17
N GLN A 136 39.67 -0.03 0.47
CA GLN A 136 39.92 -0.30 1.89
C GLN A 136 38.97 0.55 2.74
N VAL A 137 38.38 -0.07 3.77
CA VAL A 137 37.44 0.58 4.69
C VAL A 137 37.85 0.29 6.12
N THR A 138 37.52 1.23 7.02
CA THR A 138 37.56 1.01 8.48
C THR A 138 36.17 1.26 9.03
N ALA A 139 35.69 0.34 9.87
CA ALA A 139 34.37 0.41 10.47
C ALA A 139 34.46 -0.02 11.94
N ASP A 140 34.33 0.92 12.87
CA ASP A 140 34.47 0.66 14.31
C ASP A 140 33.51 -0.41 14.81
N THR A 141 32.28 -0.43 14.29
CA THR A 141 31.24 -1.41 14.61
C THR A 141 31.55 -2.81 14.08
N PHE A 142 32.36 -2.92 13.02
CA PHE A 142 32.68 -4.18 12.33
C PHE A 142 34.20 -4.30 12.12
N PRO A 143 34.97 -4.59 13.19
CA PRO A 143 36.43 -4.51 13.15
C PRO A 143 37.10 -5.52 12.20
N ALA A 144 36.38 -6.58 11.80
CA ALA A 144 36.86 -7.55 10.81
C ALA A 144 36.81 -7.00 9.37
N LEU A 145 35.91 -6.04 9.10
CA LEU A 145 35.68 -5.51 7.76
C LEU A 145 36.84 -4.60 7.34
N ARG A 146 37.51 -4.97 6.24
CA ARG A 146 38.67 -4.25 5.71
C ARG A 146 38.51 -3.79 4.26
N THR A 147 37.65 -4.46 3.49
CA THR A 147 37.53 -4.18 2.05
C THR A 147 36.06 -4.13 1.62
N VAL A 148 35.71 -3.16 0.80
CA VAL A 148 34.44 -3.12 0.05
C VAL A 148 34.77 -3.08 -1.43
N ILE A 149 34.21 -4.01 -2.19
CA ILE A 149 34.45 -4.16 -3.61
C ILE A 149 33.18 -3.78 -4.36
N PHE A 150 33.27 -2.73 -5.18
CA PHE A 150 32.22 -2.39 -6.14
C PHE A 150 32.42 -3.21 -7.41
N CYS A 151 31.46 -4.09 -7.69
CA CYS A 151 31.42 -4.89 -8.90
C CYS A 151 30.56 -4.16 -9.94
N ASN A 152 31.18 -3.44 -10.87
CA ASN A 152 30.44 -2.77 -11.94
C ASN A 152 29.92 -3.79 -12.97
N ARG A 153 28.61 -3.76 -13.23
CA ARG A 153 27.89 -4.65 -14.16
C ARG A 153 27.20 -3.90 -15.30
N ASN A 154 27.31 -2.56 -15.38
CA ASN A 154 26.64 -1.75 -16.41
C ASN A 154 27.62 -0.99 -17.32
N PRO A 155 27.54 -1.15 -18.65
CA PRO A 155 28.35 -0.37 -19.60
C PRO A 155 28.11 1.15 -19.54
N GLU A 156 26.99 1.62 -19.00
CA GLU A 156 26.67 3.06 -18.88
C GLU A 156 27.25 3.72 -17.62
N GLY A 157 27.87 2.95 -16.72
CA GLY A 157 28.46 3.45 -15.47
C GLY A 157 29.92 3.92 -15.62
N SER A 158 30.44 4.63 -14.62
CA SER A 158 31.88 4.91 -14.52
C SER A 158 32.64 3.71 -13.97
N GLY A 159 33.70 3.29 -14.66
CA GLY A 159 34.58 2.17 -14.28
C GLY A 159 34.45 0.93 -15.18
N GLU A 160 35.45 0.06 -15.16
CA GLU A 160 35.50 -1.15 -16.00
C GLU A 160 34.47 -2.20 -15.56
N LEU A 161 33.79 -2.83 -16.52
CA LEU A 161 32.88 -3.94 -16.26
C LEU A 161 33.62 -5.15 -15.69
N PHE A 162 33.07 -5.79 -14.66
CA PHE A 162 33.70 -6.94 -14.02
C PHE A 162 34.05 -8.06 -15.03
N LEU A 163 33.10 -8.45 -15.89
CA LEU A 163 33.33 -9.51 -16.88
C LEU A 163 34.41 -9.13 -17.90
N GLU A 164 34.49 -7.86 -18.29
CA GLU A 164 35.56 -7.37 -19.18
C GLU A 164 36.91 -7.36 -18.47
N SER A 165 36.93 -6.96 -17.20
CA SER A 165 38.11 -6.92 -16.34
C SER A 165 38.73 -8.32 -16.21
N ILE A 166 37.94 -9.29 -15.73
CA ILE A 166 38.44 -10.65 -15.52
C ILE A 166 38.71 -11.41 -16.82
N SER A 167 38.19 -10.97 -17.97
CA SER A 167 38.53 -11.57 -19.27
C SER A 167 40.01 -11.38 -19.65
N ARG A 168 40.71 -10.45 -18.99
CA ARG A 168 42.14 -10.16 -19.21
C ARG A 168 43.04 -10.67 -18.09
N ASP A 169 42.45 -11.03 -16.95
CA ASP A 169 43.19 -11.59 -15.81
C ASP A 169 43.74 -12.99 -16.11
N GLN A 170 44.89 -13.29 -15.51
CA GLN A 170 45.46 -14.64 -15.54
C GLN A 170 44.67 -15.57 -14.61
N GLU A 171 44.69 -16.88 -14.89
CA GLU A 171 44.04 -17.87 -14.03
C GLU A 171 44.87 -18.14 -12.76
N ALA A 172 44.29 -17.93 -11.57
CA ALA A 172 44.91 -18.36 -10.31
C ALA A 172 44.80 -19.88 -10.14
N GLU A 173 45.85 -20.55 -9.67
CA GLU A 173 45.69 -21.91 -9.14
C GLU A 173 44.85 -21.88 -7.85
N PRO A 174 43.89 -22.80 -7.68
CA PRO A 174 43.15 -22.92 -6.43
C PRO A 174 44.06 -23.16 -5.23
N GLU A 175 43.71 -22.58 -4.09
CA GLU A 175 44.39 -22.83 -2.82
C GLU A 175 44.21 -24.29 -2.38
N ASP A 176 45.21 -24.81 -1.67
CA ASP A 176 45.11 -26.12 -1.02
C ASP A 176 44.22 -25.99 0.23
N ILE A 177 43.08 -26.67 0.25
CA ILE A 177 42.02 -26.50 1.25
C ILE A 177 41.61 -27.89 1.76
N ASN A 178 41.37 -28.01 3.08
CA ASN A 178 40.86 -29.23 3.66
C ASN A 178 39.35 -29.36 3.39
N PRO A 179 38.80 -30.54 3.03
CA PRO A 179 37.36 -30.73 2.88
C PRO A 179 36.52 -30.27 4.09
N ASP A 180 37.06 -30.32 5.30
CA ASP A 180 36.39 -29.86 6.52
C ASP A 180 36.53 -28.34 6.77
N ASP A 181 37.26 -27.61 5.92
CA ASP A 181 37.34 -26.14 6.00
C ASP A 181 35.99 -25.49 5.61
N PRO A 182 35.60 -24.37 6.27
CA PRO A 182 34.43 -23.57 5.91
C PRO A 182 34.42 -23.08 4.46
N ALA A 183 33.34 -23.38 3.75
CA ALA A 183 33.17 -22.94 2.35
C ALA A 183 32.06 -21.89 2.21
N HIS A 184 30.90 -22.13 2.82
CA HIS A 184 29.71 -21.30 2.62
C HIS A 184 28.94 -21.08 3.91
N ILE A 185 28.30 -19.92 4.03
CA ILE A 185 27.32 -19.63 5.07
C ILE A 185 26.01 -19.25 4.39
N PHE A 186 24.96 -20.03 4.67
CA PHE A 186 23.60 -19.75 4.23
C PHE A 186 22.80 -19.12 5.37
N LEU A 187 21.81 -18.28 5.04
CA LEU A 187 20.94 -17.66 6.02
C LEU A 187 19.56 -18.33 6.06
N THR A 188 19.01 -18.52 7.25
CA THR A 188 17.61 -18.96 7.42
C THR A 188 16.64 -17.80 7.24
N SER A 189 15.35 -18.10 7.02
CA SER A 189 14.29 -17.11 6.75
C SER A 189 13.90 -16.20 7.93
N GLY A 190 14.46 -16.41 9.13
CA GLY A 190 14.22 -15.53 10.28
C GLY A 190 12.80 -15.59 10.85
N SER A 191 12.02 -16.66 10.63
CA SER A 191 10.62 -16.76 11.11
C SER A 191 10.44 -16.62 12.63
N THR A 192 11.52 -16.77 13.42
CA THR A 192 11.56 -16.58 14.88
C THR A 192 12.21 -15.25 15.30
N GLY A 193 12.41 -14.30 14.38
CA GLY A 193 13.11 -13.03 14.61
C GLY A 193 14.35 -12.87 13.72
N GLN A 194 15.54 -13.22 14.23
CA GLN A 194 16.80 -13.08 13.50
C GLN A 194 17.18 -14.35 12.71
N SER A 195 17.74 -14.18 11.51
CA SER A 195 18.27 -15.28 10.70
C SER A 195 19.49 -15.93 11.34
N LYS A 196 19.58 -17.26 11.20
CA LYS A 196 20.72 -18.06 11.67
C LYS A 196 21.73 -18.25 10.54
N LEU A 197 23.02 -18.28 10.90
CA LEU A 197 24.13 -18.45 9.95
C LEU A 197 24.50 -19.94 9.87
N VAL A 198 23.96 -20.64 8.87
CA VAL A 198 24.20 -22.07 8.61
C VAL A 198 25.58 -22.23 7.98
N LEU A 199 26.56 -22.67 8.75
CA LEU A 199 27.93 -22.89 8.28
C LEU A 199 28.02 -24.24 7.56
N CYS A 200 28.52 -24.25 6.32
CA CYS A 200 28.79 -25.46 5.56
C CYS A 200 30.26 -25.52 5.15
N THR A 201 30.90 -26.66 5.40
CA THR A 201 32.27 -26.95 4.90
C THR A 201 32.24 -27.34 3.42
N HIS A 202 33.41 -27.45 2.79
CA HIS A 202 33.50 -28.00 1.44
C HIS A 202 32.85 -29.39 1.33
N LYS A 203 33.08 -30.28 2.30
CA LYS A 203 32.52 -31.62 2.34
C LYS A 203 31.00 -31.60 2.44
N GLN A 204 30.42 -30.78 3.32
CA GLN A 204 28.96 -30.65 3.43
C GLN A 204 28.35 -30.08 2.15
N VAL A 205 28.96 -29.07 1.54
CA VAL A 205 28.47 -28.48 0.29
C VAL A 205 28.51 -29.50 -0.86
N LEU A 206 29.54 -30.33 -0.92
CA LEU A 206 29.62 -31.43 -1.89
C LEU A 206 28.56 -32.50 -1.65
N ALA A 207 28.23 -32.80 -0.38
CA ALA A 207 27.22 -33.77 -0.02
C ALA A 207 25.78 -33.34 -0.38
N LEU A 208 25.50 -32.03 -0.52
CA LEU A 208 24.21 -31.51 -0.97
C LEU A 208 23.90 -31.88 -2.43
N GLY A 209 24.91 -31.95 -3.30
CA GLY A 209 24.72 -32.14 -4.74
C GLY A 209 24.03 -33.46 -5.11
N PRO A 210 24.55 -34.62 -4.67
CA PRO A 210 23.93 -35.92 -4.94
C PRO A 210 22.49 -36.01 -4.42
N THR A 211 22.21 -35.53 -3.20
CA THR A 211 20.86 -35.61 -2.63
C THR A 211 19.87 -34.77 -3.40
N MET A 212 20.25 -33.53 -3.77
CA MET A 212 19.39 -32.67 -4.58
C MET A 212 19.07 -33.32 -5.93
N ILE A 213 20.02 -33.99 -6.57
CA ILE A 213 19.79 -34.57 -7.89
C ILE A 213 18.97 -35.85 -7.86
N GLU A 214 19.12 -36.65 -6.82
CA GLU A 214 18.20 -37.75 -6.54
C GLU A 214 16.77 -37.24 -6.33
N CYS A 215 16.60 -36.25 -5.45
CA CYS A 215 15.32 -35.59 -5.20
C CYS A 215 14.72 -35.05 -6.52
N TYR A 216 15.52 -34.39 -7.35
CA TYR A 216 15.08 -33.73 -8.58
C TYR A 216 14.85 -34.70 -9.74
N GLY A 217 15.43 -35.90 -9.71
CA GLY A 217 15.37 -36.86 -10.82
C GLY A 217 16.28 -36.50 -11.99
N CYS A 218 17.20 -35.57 -11.78
CA CYS A 218 18.14 -35.12 -12.81
C CYS A 218 19.21 -36.19 -13.09
N LYS A 219 19.76 -36.16 -14.29
CA LYS A 219 20.90 -36.97 -14.72
C LYS A 219 21.96 -36.06 -15.34
N PRO A 220 23.24 -36.48 -15.37
CA PRO A 220 24.25 -35.74 -16.10
C PRO A 220 23.81 -35.46 -17.55
N GLY A 221 23.92 -34.21 -18.00
CA GLY A 221 23.46 -33.74 -19.31
C GLY A 221 22.08 -33.06 -19.31
N ASP A 222 21.32 -33.18 -18.22
CA ASP A 222 20.03 -32.48 -18.10
C ASP A 222 20.16 -30.97 -18.00
N VAL A 223 19.11 -30.26 -18.43
CA VAL A 223 19.00 -28.81 -18.38
C VAL A 223 17.98 -28.44 -17.31
N LEU A 224 18.45 -27.86 -16.21
CA LEU A 224 17.63 -27.39 -15.11
C LEU A 224 17.39 -25.89 -15.23
N PHE A 225 16.15 -25.48 -15.45
CA PHE A 225 15.73 -24.10 -15.27
C PHE A 225 15.46 -23.83 -13.79
N SER A 226 16.02 -22.75 -13.24
CA SER A 226 15.73 -22.31 -11.87
C SER A 226 15.89 -20.80 -11.73
N SER A 227 14.82 -20.11 -11.33
CA SER A 227 14.84 -18.70 -10.94
C SER A 227 15.28 -18.46 -9.49
N ASN A 228 15.46 -19.53 -8.68
CA ASN A 228 15.87 -19.41 -7.28
C ASN A 228 17.17 -18.59 -7.11
N PHE A 229 17.18 -17.76 -6.07
CA PHE A 229 18.32 -16.91 -5.70
C PHE A 229 19.55 -17.73 -5.32
N PHE A 230 20.75 -17.29 -5.71
CA PHE A 230 22.01 -17.99 -5.39
C PHE A 230 22.32 -18.04 -3.88
N GLY A 231 21.69 -17.18 -3.09
CA GLY A 231 21.75 -17.21 -1.62
C GLY A 231 20.91 -18.28 -0.95
N TRP A 232 20.02 -18.94 -1.69
CA TRP A 232 19.31 -20.12 -1.19
C TRP A 232 20.12 -21.36 -1.53
N VAL A 233 20.13 -22.35 -0.62
CA VAL A 233 20.79 -23.64 -0.87
C VAL A 233 20.32 -24.28 -2.18
N THR A 234 19.05 -24.06 -2.54
CA THR A 234 18.40 -24.54 -3.77
C THR A 234 18.69 -23.69 -5.00
N GLY A 235 19.19 -22.47 -4.84
CA GLY A 235 19.66 -21.66 -5.96
C GLY A 235 21.19 -21.64 -6.03
N TYR A 236 21.89 -22.35 -5.16
CA TYR A 236 23.34 -22.27 -5.08
C TYR A 236 24.02 -22.99 -6.26
N PRO A 237 24.91 -22.32 -7.02
CA PRO A 237 25.48 -22.88 -8.24
C PRO A 237 26.21 -24.21 -8.10
N ALA A 238 26.93 -24.43 -7.00
CA ALA A 238 27.82 -25.59 -6.90
C ALA A 238 27.10 -26.93 -6.72
N GLY A 239 25.91 -26.94 -6.13
CA GLY A 239 25.05 -28.12 -6.06
C GLY A 239 24.75 -28.74 -7.44
N TYR A 240 24.83 -27.94 -8.50
CA TYR A 240 24.53 -28.33 -9.89
C TYR A 240 25.78 -28.74 -10.67
N TYR A 241 26.89 -28.03 -10.45
CA TYR A 241 28.15 -28.35 -11.12
C TYR A 241 28.66 -29.74 -10.78
N PHE A 242 28.50 -30.19 -9.53
CA PHE A 242 29.14 -31.42 -9.06
C PHE A 242 28.61 -32.69 -9.69
N CYS A 243 27.44 -32.61 -10.33
CA CYS A 243 26.71 -33.75 -10.84
C CYS A 243 26.43 -33.65 -12.34
N GLY A 244 27.04 -32.66 -13.00
CA GLY A 244 27.05 -32.57 -14.44
C GLY A 244 25.72 -32.18 -15.07
N ILE A 245 24.93 -31.31 -14.44
CA ILE A 245 23.73 -30.72 -15.04
C ILE A 245 24.05 -29.31 -15.58
N THR A 246 23.34 -28.90 -16.62
CA THR A 246 23.36 -27.53 -17.13
C THR A 246 22.31 -26.72 -16.39
N ARG A 247 22.68 -25.56 -15.83
CA ARG A 247 21.69 -24.66 -15.23
C ARG A 247 21.37 -23.49 -16.13
N VAL A 248 20.08 -23.21 -16.29
CA VAL A 248 19.54 -21.99 -16.92
C VAL A 248 18.96 -21.10 -15.83
N ALA A 249 19.40 -19.85 -15.78
CA ALA A 249 18.93 -18.85 -14.83
C ALA A 249 18.61 -17.52 -15.53
N PRO A 250 17.56 -16.80 -15.10
CA PRO A 250 17.36 -15.43 -15.54
C PRO A 250 18.48 -14.54 -14.99
N TYR A 251 19.04 -13.68 -15.84
CA TYR A 251 20.02 -12.65 -15.48
C TYR A 251 19.30 -11.31 -15.35
N ILE A 252 19.49 -10.61 -14.23
CA ILE A 252 18.84 -9.32 -13.98
C ILE A 252 19.79 -8.19 -14.36
N LYS A 253 19.52 -7.54 -15.50
CA LYS A 253 20.25 -6.35 -15.98
C LYS A 253 19.34 -5.12 -15.87
N GLY A 254 19.32 -4.49 -14.70
CA GLY A 254 18.76 -3.14 -14.49
C GLY A 254 17.25 -2.92 -14.68
N SER A 255 16.47 -3.90 -15.15
CA SER A 255 15.00 -3.82 -15.24
C SER A 255 14.34 -5.20 -15.18
N GLN A 256 13.05 -5.26 -14.83
CA GLN A 256 12.25 -6.48 -14.87
C GLN A 256 11.57 -6.63 -16.25
N PRO A 257 11.42 -7.85 -16.79
CA PRO A 257 10.68 -8.06 -18.04
C PRO A 257 9.22 -7.59 -17.88
N LYS A 258 8.68 -6.94 -18.93
CA LYS A 258 7.29 -6.44 -18.97
C LYS A 258 6.25 -7.55 -18.75
N ASP A 259 6.51 -8.74 -19.30
CA ASP A 259 5.73 -9.96 -19.08
C ASP A 259 6.67 -11.07 -18.59
N GLU A 260 6.81 -11.16 -17.26
CA GLU A 260 7.72 -12.10 -16.59
C GLU A 260 7.42 -13.56 -16.93
N LEU A 261 6.15 -13.98 -16.91
CA LEU A 261 5.81 -15.39 -17.11
C LEU A 261 6.08 -15.84 -18.54
N LYS A 262 5.74 -14.98 -19.52
CA LYS A 262 6.07 -15.24 -20.92
C LYS A 262 7.58 -15.33 -21.12
N PHE A 263 8.35 -14.42 -20.53
CA PHE A 263 9.81 -14.48 -20.59
C PHE A 263 10.36 -15.79 -20.03
N LEU A 264 9.90 -16.24 -18.85
CA LEU A 264 10.35 -17.49 -18.25
C LEU A 264 10.03 -18.71 -19.14
N LEU A 265 8.82 -18.77 -19.71
CA LEU A 265 8.43 -19.83 -20.65
C LEU A 265 9.27 -19.83 -21.95
N ASP A 266 9.51 -18.65 -22.51
CA ASP A 266 10.34 -18.49 -23.72
C ASP A 266 11.78 -18.98 -23.46
N VAL A 267 12.34 -18.68 -22.29
CA VAL A 267 13.67 -19.18 -21.87
C VAL A 267 13.66 -20.69 -21.68
N MET A 268 12.68 -21.23 -20.94
CA MET A 268 12.56 -22.68 -20.73
C MET A 268 12.46 -23.45 -22.05
N SER A 269 11.65 -22.94 -22.98
CA SER A 269 11.44 -23.52 -24.31
C SER A 269 12.71 -23.43 -25.17
N LYS A 270 13.31 -22.24 -25.27
CA LYS A 270 14.49 -21.98 -26.10
C LYS A 270 15.71 -22.78 -25.65
N GLU A 271 15.93 -22.87 -24.34
CA GLU A 271 17.05 -23.64 -23.77
C GLU A 271 16.70 -25.12 -23.57
N LYS A 272 15.49 -25.54 -23.94
CA LYS A 272 15.00 -26.93 -23.83
C LYS A 272 15.16 -27.50 -22.42
N ALA A 273 14.71 -26.75 -21.42
CA ALA A 273 14.79 -27.15 -20.02
C ALA A 273 14.12 -28.53 -19.82
N THR A 274 14.86 -29.51 -19.31
CA THR A 274 14.32 -30.85 -19.01
C THR A 274 13.71 -30.90 -17.63
N HIS A 275 14.16 -30.04 -16.71
CA HIS A 275 13.63 -29.90 -15.38
C HIS A 275 13.40 -28.43 -15.04
N VAL A 276 12.36 -28.15 -14.26
CA VAL A 276 12.04 -26.81 -13.78
C VAL A 276 11.94 -26.86 -12.26
N LEU A 277 12.88 -26.20 -11.58
CA LEU A 277 12.80 -25.96 -10.14
C LEU A 277 12.15 -24.58 -9.92
N THR A 278 11.01 -24.58 -9.25
CA THR A 278 10.28 -23.34 -8.96
C THR A 278 9.54 -23.44 -7.63
N LEU A 279 9.14 -22.29 -7.09
CA LEU A 279 8.31 -22.25 -5.90
C LEU A 279 6.83 -22.41 -6.29
N PRO A 280 5.99 -23.08 -5.46
CA PRO A 280 4.56 -23.17 -5.72
C PRO A 280 3.90 -21.82 -5.98
N GLN A 281 4.34 -20.75 -5.30
CA GLN A 281 3.83 -19.39 -5.48
C GLN A 281 4.12 -18.81 -6.87
N VAL A 282 5.28 -19.11 -7.46
CA VAL A 282 5.59 -18.71 -8.84
C VAL A 282 4.76 -19.52 -9.82
N ALA A 283 4.59 -20.83 -9.56
CA ALA A 283 3.77 -21.69 -10.39
C ALA A 283 2.28 -21.31 -10.39
N LYS A 284 1.76 -20.70 -9.32
CA LYS A 284 0.39 -20.16 -9.31
C LYS A 284 0.15 -19.13 -10.43
N LYS A 285 1.17 -18.41 -10.89
CA LYS A 285 1.03 -17.45 -12.00
C LYS A 285 0.53 -18.11 -13.30
N PHE A 286 0.78 -19.42 -13.48
CA PHE A 286 0.25 -20.19 -14.61
C PHE A 286 -1.27 -20.33 -14.58
N LEU A 287 -1.92 -20.26 -13.40
CA LEU A 287 -3.38 -20.35 -13.28
C LEU A 287 -4.10 -19.14 -13.88
N THR A 288 -3.45 -17.97 -13.92
CA THR A 288 -4.04 -16.71 -14.40
C THR A 288 -3.62 -16.34 -15.81
N ARG A 289 -2.71 -17.12 -16.42
CA ARG A 289 -2.13 -16.88 -17.74
C ARG A 289 -2.17 -18.14 -18.61
N THR A 290 -3.32 -18.81 -18.61
CA THR A 290 -3.57 -20.00 -19.43
C THR A 290 -3.54 -19.67 -20.93
N ASP A 291 -3.66 -18.40 -21.32
CA ASP A 291 -3.42 -17.90 -22.67
C ASP A 291 -2.02 -18.23 -23.20
N LEU A 292 -1.04 -18.40 -22.31
CA LEU A 292 0.33 -18.78 -22.68
C LEU A 292 0.51 -20.31 -22.83
N LEU A 293 -0.49 -21.10 -22.42
CA LEU A 293 -0.46 -22.55 -22.37
C LEU A 293 -1.24 -23.16 -23.55
N THR A 294 -0.95 -22.70 -24.77
CA THR A 294 -1.64 -23.15 -25.99
C THR A 294 -1.04 -24.43 -26.56
N SER A 295 -1.73 -25.04 -27.53
CA SER A 295 -1.23 -26.16 -28.33
C SER A 295 0.05 -25.86 -29.12
N ASP A 296 0.40 -24.58 -29.29
CA ASP A 296 1.59 -24.14 -30.04
C ASP A 296 2.88 -24.22 -29.21
N LEU A 297 2.76 -24.46 -27.89
CA LEU A 297 3.90 -24.68 -27.03
C LEU A 297 4.52 -26.06 -27.35
N THR A 298 5.62 -26.05 -28.11
CA THR A 298 6.33 -27.27 -28.56
C THR A 298 7.26 -27.88 -27.51
N TRP A 299 7.41 -27.23 -26.36
CA TRP A 299 8.30 -27.65 -25.27
C TRP A 299 7.51 -28.17 -24.05
N ARG A 300 8.02 -29.23 -23.42
CA ARG A 300 7.54 -29.76 -22.13
C ARG A 300 8.73 -30.20 -21.29
N ALA A 301 8.69 -29.91 -20.00
CA ALA A 301 9.68 -30.41 -19.05
C ALA A 301 9.40 -31.88 -18.73
N ARG A 302 10.45 -32.68 -18.45
CA ARG A 302 10.25 -34.02 -17.88
C ARG A 302 9.72 -33.95 -16.46
N ALA A 303 10.26 -33.05 -15.64
CA ALA A 303 9.75 -32.84 -14.29
C ALA A 303 9.71 -31.38 -13.85
N PHE A 304 8.64 -31.02 -13.13
CA PHE A 304 8.61 -29.83 -12.27
C PHE A 304 8.89 -30.23 -10.83
N ILE A 305 9.73 -29.45 -10.16
CA ILE A 305 10.21 -29.72 -8.80
C ILE A 305 9.76 -28.61 -7.88
N PHE A 306 9.13 -28.98 -6.76
CA PHE A 306 8.60 -28.09 -5.74
C PHE A 306 9.18 -28.39 -4.37
N GLY A 307 9.55 -27.34 -3.63
CA GLY A 307 9.93 -27.48 -2.23
C GLY A 307 9.58 -26.24 -1.41
N GLY A 308 9.55 -26.40 -0.09
CA GLY A 308 9.37 -25.32 0.88
C GLY A 308 7.91 -24.91 1.15
N SER A 309 6.92 -25.44 0.44
CA SER A 309 5.49 -25.28 0.76
C SER A 309 4.64 -26.36 0.06
N PRO A 310 3.44 -26.69 0.56
CA PRO A 310 2.53 -27.62 -0.10
C PRO A 310 2.13 -27.16 -1.50
N VAL A 311 1.95 -28.11 -2.43
CA VAL A 311 1.52 -27.85 -3.81
C VAL A 311 0.01 -28.00 -3.91
N ARG A 312 -0.71 -26.94 -4.31
CA ARG A 312 -2.16 -27.02 -4.54
C ARG A 312 -2.46 -27.95 -5.73
N LYS A 313 -3.57 -28.71 -5.65
CA LYS A 313 -4.00 -29.61 -6.71
C LYS A 313 -4.27 -28.92 -8.05
N ASP A 314 -4.82 -27.70 -8.04
CA ASP A 314 -5.06 -26.94 -9.27
C ASP A 314 -3.76 -26.49 -9.94
N VAL A 315 -2.76 -26.08 -9.14
CA VAL A 315 -1.40 -25.81 -9.62
C VAL A 315 -0.77 -27.08 -10.19
N ALA A 316 -0.88 -28.22 -9.50
CA ALA A 316 -0.41 -29.50 -10.02
C ALA A 316 -1.09 -29.84 -11.37
N GLY A 317 -2.41 -29.70 -11.46
CA GLY A 317 -3.19 -29.96 -12.66
C GLY A 317 -2.75 -29.13 -13.86
N ILE A 318 -2.61 -27.80 -13.70
CA ILE A 318 -2.16 -26.95 -14.81
C ILE A 318 -0.72 -27.29 -15.24
N LEU A 319 0.15 -27.62 -14.29
CA LEU A 319 1.53 -28.00 -14.60
C LEU A 319 1.64 -29.37 -15.27
N GLY A 320 0.69 -30.28 -15.02
CA GLY A 320 0.56 -31.52 -15.78
C GLY A 320 0.44 -31.30 -17.30
N THR A 321 -0.01 -30.10 -17.71
CA THR A 321 -0.01 -29.71 -19.13
C THR A 321 1.37 -29.31 -19.67
N LEU A 322 2.36 -29.10 -18.80
CA LEU A 322 3.74 -28.72 -19.13
C LEU A 322 4.76 -29.79 -18.76
N THR A 323 4.36 -30.83 -18.04
CA THR A 323 5.29 -31.85 -17.57
C THR A 323 4.68 -33.25 -17.41
N SER A 324 5.54 -34.26 -17.49
CA SER A 324 5.19 -35.66 -17.25
C SER A 324 5.33 -36.08 -15.78
N GLU A 325 5.99 -35.26 -14.95
CA GLU A 325 6.32 -35.64 -13.58
C GLU A 325 6.32 -34.40 -12.66
N ILE A 326 5.66 -34.50 -11.51
CA ILE A 326 5.72 -33.51 -10.45
C ILE A 326 6.48 -34.13 -9.28
N ARG A 327 7.54 -33.46 -8.83
CA ARG A 327 8.36 -33.89 -7.71
C ARG A 327 8.20 -32.93 -6.55
N VAL A 328 7.73 -33.44 -5.42
CA VAL A 328 7.69 -32.71 -4.15
C VAL A 328 8.93 -33.08 -3.37
N VAL A 329 9.73 -32.10 -2.98
CA VAL A 329 10.99 -32.26 -2.24
C VAL A 329 10.92 -31.50 -0.93
N CYS A 330 11.40 -32.09 0.15
CA CYS A 330 11.39 -31.47 1.49
C CYS A 330 12.79 -31.47 2.12
N GLY A 331 13.06 -30.38 2.83
CA GLY A 331 14.39 -30.08 3.35
C GLY A 331 14.47 -28.67 3.93
N THR A 332 15.63 -28.37 4.54
CA THR A 332 15.91 -27.11 5.22
C THR A 332 17.20 -26.48 4.69
N THR A 333 17.51 -25.26 5.10
CA THR A 333 18.79 -24.62 4.75
C THR A 333 19.98 -25.41 5.32
N GLU A 334 19.80 -26.00 6.49
CA GLU A 334 20.76 -26.77 7.29
C GLU A 334 21.17 -28.10 6.65
N THR A 335 20.32 -28.67 5.80
CA THR A 335 20.57 -30.00 5.22
C THR A 335 20.36 -30.09 3.72
N GLY A 336 19.82 -29.06 3.08
CA GLY A 336 19.23 -29.19 1.74
C GLY A 336 18.04 -30.17 1.73
N PHE A 337 17.72 -30.68 0.55
CA PHE A 337 16.65 -31.66 0.36
C PHE A 337 17.12 -33.07 0.67
N ASN A 338 16.33 -33.78 1.48
CA ASN A 338 16.58 -35.16 1.90
C ASN A 338 15.36 -36.07 1.74
N LEU A 339 14.19 -35.51 1.42
CA LEU A 339 12.95 -36.25 1.22
C LEU A 339 12.40 -35.89 -0.16
N TYR A 340 11.88 -36.87 -0.88
CA TYR A 340 11.10 -36.58 -2.08
C TYR A 340 10.00 -37.60 -2.36
N LYS A 341 8.95 -37.13 -3.03
CA LYS A 341 7.91 -37.95 -3.67
C LYS A 341 7.73 -37.52 -5.11
N SER A 342 7.55 -38.50 -5.99
CA SER A 342 7.28 -38.28 -7.41
C SER A 342 5.84 -38.67 -7.75
N TYR A 343 5.20 -37.84 -8.56
CA TYR A 343 3.84 -37.99 -9.04
C TYR A 343 3.85 -37.88 -10.57
N THR A 344 3.50 -38.97 -11.26
CA THR A 344 3.26 -38.95 -12.72
C THR A 344 1.82 -38.59 -13.07
N ASP A 345 0.95 -38.54 -12.06
CA ASP A 345 -0.46 -38.19 -12.14
C ASP A 345 -0.69 -36.98 -11.22
N PRO A 346 -0.91 -35.78 -11.78
CA PRO A 346 -1.12 -34.56 -11.00
C PRO A 346 -2.27 -34.65 -10.00
N ASP A 347 -3.31 -35.45 -10.27
CA ASP A 347 -4.48 -35.58 -9.40
C ASP A 347 -4.16 -36.35 -8.10
N LYS A 348 -3.08 -37.13 -8.13
CA LYS A 348 -2.56 -37.90 -6.99
C LYS A 348 -1.57 -37.14 -6.13
N VAL A 349 -1.26 -35.88 -6.44
CA VAL A 349 -0.39 -35.07 -5.58
C VAL A 349 -1.05 -34.90 -4.21
N GLU A 350 -0.39 -35.44 -3.19
CA GLU A 350 -0.82 -35.37 -1.79
C GLU A 350 -0.20 -34.15 -1.10
N ASN A 351 -1.00 -33.47 -0.28
CA ASN A 351 -0.47 -32.43 0.60
C ASN A 351 0.33 -33.08 1.73
N PHE A 352 1.39 -32.40 2.19
CA PHE A 352 2.25 -32.82 3.31
C PHE A 352 3.13 -34.05 3.09
N ASN A 353 2.81 -34.91 2.12
CA ASN A 353 3.62 -36.09 1.85
C ASN A 353 4.93 -35.72 1.14
N CYS A 354 6.01 -35.72 1.92
CA CYS A 354 7.37 -35.46 1.48
C CYS A 354 8.05 -36.71 0.90
N GLY A 355 7.38 -37.86 0.95
CA GLY A 355 7.87 -39.13 0.44
C GLY A 355 9.01 -39.70 1.27
N LYS A 356 9.94 -40.36 0.59
CA LYS A 356 10.96 -41.20 1.24
C LYS A 356 12.28 -40.46 1.37
N PRO A 357 13.11 -40.82 2.37
CA PRO A 357 14.47 -40.34 2.44
C PRO A 357 15.27 -40.73 1.20
N VAL A 358 16.11 -39.80 0.74
CA VAL A 358 17.12 -40.06 -0.28
C VAL A 358 18.07 -41.17 0.17
N GLN A 359 18.77 -41.77 -0.78
CA GLN A 359 19.70 -42.85 -0.51
C GLN A 359 20.73 -42.46 0.57
N GLY A 360 20.74 -43.25 1.64
CA GLY A 360 21.67 -43.08 2.77
C GLY A 360 21.21 -42.10 3.85
N ALA A 361 20.15 -41.33 3.62
CA ALA A 361 19.53 -40.53 4.67
C ALA A 361 18.69 -41.41 5.60
N GLN A 362 18.80 -41.16 6.90
CA GLN A 362 17.96 -41.78 7.92
C GLN A 362 17.03 -40.72 8.50
N VAL A 363 15.80 -41.13 8.81
CA VAL A 363 14.79 -40.28 9.41
C VAL A 363 14.12 -41.03 10.54
N LYS A 364 13.80 -40.31 11.62
CA LYS A 364 12.95 -40.79 12.70
C LYS A 364 12.03 -39.67 13.16
N VAL A 365 10.90 -40.04 13.76
CA VAL A 365 9.99 -39.10 14.40
C VAL A 365 10.04 -39.36 15.89
N VAL A 366 10.23 -38.32 16.69
CA VAL A 366 10.45 -38.47 18.15
C VAL A 366 9.45 -37.67 18.97
N ASP A 367 9.22 -38.11 20.20
CA ASP A 367 8.49 -37.35 21.21
C ASP A 367 9.34 -36.26 21.89
N GLN A 368 8.76 -35.57 22.86
CA GLN A 368 9.43 -34.52 23.65
C GLN A 368 10.64 -35.01 24.46
N HIS A 369 10.81 -36.33 24.62
CA HIS A 369 11.92 -36.98 25.31
C HIS A 369 12.93 -37.62 24.34
N LEU A 370 12.85 -37.26 23.04
CA LEU A 370 13.66 -37.80 21.95
C LEU A 370 13.52 -39.31 21.75
N GLN A 371 12.42 -39.91 22.25
CA GLN A 371 12.13 -41.32 22.00
C GLN A 371 11.37 -41.46 20.68
N GLU A 372 11.78 -42.41 19.85
CA GLU A 372 11.14 -42.68 18.57
C GLU A 372 9.69 -43.15 18.79
N VAL A 373 8.76 -42.55 18.05
CA VAL A 373 7.33 -42.88 18.13
C VAL A 373 6.96 -43.90 17.04
N PRO A 374 5.92 -44.73 17.25
CA PRO A 374 5.46 -45.67 16.23
C PRO A 374 4.99 -45.00 14.93
N PRO A 375 4.93 -45.72 13.79
CA PRO A 375 4.32 -45.22 12.56
C PRO A 375 2.93 -44.61 12.79
N ASN A 376 2.58 -43.62 11.96
CA ASN A 376 1.37 -42.81 12.04
C ASN A 376 1.20 -42.02 13.36
N THR A 377 2.21 -41.98 14.22
CA THR A 377 2.23 -41.14 15.43
C THR A 377 2.96 -39.84 15.14
N LYS A 378 2.34 -38.70 15.49
CA LYS A 378 2.93 -37.39 15.28
C LYS A 378 4.04 -37.11 16.30
N GLY A 379 5.13 -36.51 15.85
CA GLY A 379 6.23 -36.03 16.68
C GLY A 379 7.13 -35.08 15.90
N GLU A 380 8.32 -34.80 16.44
CA GLU A 380 9.32 -33.98 15.77
C GLU A 380 10.17 -34.83 14.82
N LEU A 381 10.34 -34.36 13.58
CA LEU A 381 11.21 -35.00 12.61
C LEU A 381 12.68 -34.85 13.03
N MET A 382 13.46 -35.91 12.87
CA MET A 382 14.92 -35.89 12.92
C MET A 382 15.51 -36.52 11.67
N ILE A 383 16.59 -35.94 11.15
CA ILE A 383 17.26 -36.35 9.91
C ILE A 383 18.75 -36.57 10.18
N MET A 384 19.29 -37.69 9.72
CA MET A 384 20.72 -37.98 9.75
C MET A 384 21.20 -38.25 8.33
N HIS A 385 22.17 -37.46 7.87
CA HIS A 385 22.81 -37.66 6.57
C HIS A 385 24.13 -36.87 6.48
N ASN A 386 24.98 -37.16 5.49
CA ASN A 386 26.29 -36.52 5.32
C ASN A 386 26.23 -35.04 4.92
N ASN A 387 25.07 -34.55 4.48
CA ASN A 387 24.83 -33.15 4.12
C ASN A 387 24.31 -32.30 5.29
N VAL A 388 24.11 -32.89 6.48
CA VAL A 388 23.78 -32.15 7.69
C VAL A 388 24.92 -31.18 8.01
N PHE A 389 24.58 -29.90 8.15
CA PHE A 389 25.50 -28.86 8.56
C PHE A 389 26.22 -29.19 9.89
N PRO A 390 27.47 -28.74 10.09
CA PRO A 390 28.17 -28.85 11.36
C PRO A 390 27.55 -28.03 12.50
N GLY A 391 26.78 -26.98 12.18
CA GLY A 391 26.12 -26.13 13.17
C GLY A 391 25.98 -24.67 12.72
N TYR A 392 25.33 -23.87 13.56
CA TYR A 392 25.19 -22.43 13.35
C TYR A 392 26.46 -21.69 13.80
N LEU A 393 26.95 -20.78 12.95
CA LEU A 393 28.15 -20.01 13.22
C LEU A 393 27.98 -19.15 14.49
N LYS A 394 28.95 -19.29 15.42
CA LYS A 394 29.01 -18.58 16.72
C LYS A 394 27.73 -18.69 17.57
N GLN A 395 26.93 -19.75 17.37
CA GLN A 395 25.66 -19.95 18.07
C GLN A 395 25.60 -21.35 18.71
N PRO A 396 26.51 -21.69 19.64
CA PRO A 396 26.66 -23.05 20.15
C PRO A 396 25.41 -23.60 20.84
N GLY A 397 24.65 -22.75 21.56
CA GLY A 397 23.39 -23.16 22.19
C GLY A 397 22.32 -23.56 21.16
N GLN A 398 22.18 -22.79 20.07
CA GLN A 398 21.24 -23.13 19.00
C GLN A 398 21.72 -24.36 18.21
N SER A 399 23.03 -24.51 18.01
CA SER A 399 23.60 -25.70 17.38
C SER A 399 23.28 -26.95 18.20
N ALA A 400 23.53 -26.92 19.51
CA ALA A 400 23.23 -28.05 20.40
C ALA A 400 21.73 -28.40 20.44
N ALA A 401 20.84 -27.41 20.37
CA ALA A 401 19.40 -27.65 20.31
C ALA A 401 18.95 -28.27 18.97
N ALA A 402 19.61 -27.90 17.88
CA ALA A 402 19.34 -28.41 16.54
C ALA A 402 20.00 -29.77 16.26
N THR A 403 21.08 -30.11 16.95
CA THR A 403 21.74 -31.42 16.85
C THR A 403 21.82 -32.10 18.22
N PRO A 404 20.67 -32.46 18.82
CA PRO A 404 20.61 -32.97 20.19
C PRO A 404 21.24 -34.37 20.34
N GLU A 405 21.39 -35.10 19.24
CA GLU A 405 22.10 -36.37 19.18
C GLU A 405 23.19 -36.32 18.08
N PRO A 406 24.35 -37.00 18.27
CA PRO A 406 25.42 -37.01 17.27
C PRO A 406 24.93 -37.46 15.88
N GLY A 407 25.16 -36.62 14.88
CA GLY A 407 24.79 -36.89 13.48
C GLY A 407 23.31 -36.69 13.14
N TRP A 408 22.44 -36.51 14.14
CA TRP A 408 21.03 -36.21 13.93
C TRP A 408 20.78 -34.69 13.98
N PHE A 409 20.03 -34.20 13.00
CA PHE A 409 19.52 -32.84 12.96
C PHE A 409 18.01 -32.84 13.20
N LYS A 410 17.56 -31.97 14.09
CA LYS A 410 16.17 -31.75 14.44
C LYS A 410 15.71 -30.42 13.81
N PRO A 411 15.04 -30.42 12.64
CA PRO A 411 14.57 -29.21 11.97
C PRO A 411 13.48 -28.44 12.73
N GLY A 412 12.80 -29.07 13.69
CA GLY A 412 11.61 -28.50 14.37
C GLY A 412 10.33 -28.63 13.54
N ASP A 413 10.38 -29.41 12.45
CA ASP A 413 9.22 -29.79 11.65
C ASP A 413 8.46 -30.93 12.34
N LEU A 414 7.13 -30.85 12.34
CA LEU A 414 6.25 -31.89 12.88
C LEU A 414 5.87 -32.85 11.78
N ALA A 415 6.07 -34.14 12.05
CA ALA A 415 5.87 -35.18 11.07
C ALA A 415 5.32 -36.46 11.68
N TYR A 416 4.91 -37.36 10.80
CA TYR A 416 4.74 -38.78 11.09
C TYR A 416 5.27 -39.58 9.90
N VAL A 417 5.62 -40.85 10.15
CA VAL A 417 6.01 -41.80 9.11
C VAL A 417 4.83 -42.73 8.85
N THR A 418 4.38 -42.89 7.61
CA THR A 418 3.30 -43.81 7.26
C THR A 418 3.75 -45.27 7.37
N ASP A 419 2.81 -46.21 7.34
CA ASP A 419 3.14 -47.64 7.32
C ASP A 419 3.95 -48.04 6.07
N GLU A 420 3.82 -47.29 4.97
CA GLU A 420 4.57 -47.45 3.72
C GLU A 420 5.98 -46.81 3.76
N GLY A 421 6.30 -46.11 4.86
CA GLY A 421 7.58 -45.44 5.09
C GLY A 421 7.69 -44.05 4.44
N ASP A 422 6.58 -43.44 4.03
CA ASP A 422 6.58 -42.06 3.58
C ASP A 422 6.61 -41.11 4.80
N VAL A 423 7.37 -40.01 4.70
CA VAL A 423 7.41 -38.96 5.73
C VAL A 423 6.41 -37.88 5.37
N CYS A 424 5.44 -37.63 6.25
CA CYS A 424 4.45 -36.58 6.08
C CYS A 424 4.74 -35.43 7.05
N VAL A 425 5.03 -34.24 6.52
CA VAL A 425 5.36 -33.03 7.32
C VAL A 425 4.17 -32.08 7.34
N GLU A 426 3.61 -31.83 8.53
CA GLU A 426 2.32 -31.14 8.71
C GLU A 426 2.43 -29.77 9.40
N GLY A 427 3.63 -29.29 9.70
CA GLY A 427 3.79 -27.98 10.34
C GLY A 427 5.12 -27.83 11.04
N ARG A 428 5.24 -26.72 11.77
CA ARG A 428 6.37 -26.45 12.66
C ARG A 428 5.92 -26.34 14.09
N GLN A 429 6.75 -26.83 15.00
CA GLN A 429 6.50 -26.73 16.43
C GLN A 429 6.40 -25.27 16.88
N THR A 430 7.18 -24.36 16.28
CA THR A 430 7.17 -22.93 16.59
C THR A 430 5.92 -22.19 16.14
N GLU A 431 5.11 -22.79 15.26
CA GLU A 431 3.86 -22.20 14.74
C GLU A 431 2.62 -22.72 15.47
N ALA A 432 2.83 -23.53 16.52
CA ALA A 432 1.78 -23.99 17.42
C ALA A 432 0.94 -22.83 17.96
N ILE A 433 -0.37 -22.88 17.76
CA ILE A 433 -1.34 -21.97 18.37
C ILE A 433 -1.94 -22.67 19.58
N THR A 434 -1.75 -22.10 20.76
CA THR A 434 -2.33 -22.62 22.01
C THR A 434 -3.61 -21.87 22.34
N VAL A 435 -4.73 -22.60 22.38
CA VAL A 435 -6.08 -22.08 22.65
C VAL A 435 -6.55 -22.67 23.98
N GLY A 436 -6.48 -21.92 25.07
CA GLY A 436 -6.77 -22.46 26.39
C GLY A 436 -5.85 -23.64 26.73
N THR A 437 -6.42 -24.85 26.83
CA THR A 437 -5.68 -26.08 27.20
C THR A 437 -5.28 -26.97 26.02
N TRP A 438 -5.59 -26.59 24.77
CA TRP A 438 -5.27 -27.39 23.59
C TRP A 438 -4.40 -26.62 22.61
N THR A 439 -3.55 -27.36 21.89
CA THR A 439 -2.61 -26.80 20.90
C THR A 439 -2.97 -27.32 19.53
N MET A 440 -3.04 -26.42 18.55
CA MET A 440 -3.27 -26.75 17.15
C MET A 440 -2.16 -26.20 16.25
N TYR A 441 -2.03 -26.79 15.08
CA TYR A 441 -1.06 -26.38 14.08
C TYR A 441 -1.77 -25.74 12.87
N PRO A 442 -1.33 -24.56 12.40
CA PRO A 442 -1.95 -23.84 11.29
C PRO A 442 -2.05 -24.62 9.97
N GLN A 443 -0.98 -25.30 9.58
CA GLN A 443 -0.79 -25.78 8.21
C GLN A 443 -1.87 -26.75 7.69
N PRO A 444 -2.35 -27.74 8.48
CA PRO A 444 -3.45 -28.61 8.06
C PRO A 444 -4.73 -27.82 7.78
N LEU A 445 -5.05 -26.84 8.64
CA LEU A 445 -6.22 -25.98 8.48
C LEU A 445 -6.07 -25.05 7.26
N GLU A 446 -4.90 -24.43 7.08
CA GLU A 446 -4.59 -23.62 5.90
C GLU A 446 -4.75 -24.43 4.61
N THR A 447 -4.25 -25.67 4.60
CA THR A 447 -4.32 -26.55 3.43
C THR A 447 -5.76 -26.95 3.12
N SER A 448 -6.57 -27.26 4.13
CA SER A 448 -8.01 -27.47 3.94
C SER A 448 -8.69 -26.21 3.40
N LEU A 449 -8.40 -25.04 3.95
CA LEU A 449 -8.97 -23.77 3.51
C LEU A 449 -8.56 -23.40 2.07
N LEU A 450 -7.35 -23.75 1.62
CA LEU A 450 -6.93 -23.58 0.22
C LEU A 450 -7.76 -24.39 -0.78
N THR A 451 -8.45 -25.45 -0.34
CA THR A 451 -9.37 -26.22 -1.21
C THR A 451 -10.75 -25.59 -1.33
N CYS A 452 -11.08 -24.62 -0.48
CA CYS A 452 -12.38 -23.96 -0.51
C CYS A 452 -12.51 -23.05 -1.76
N PRO A 453 -13.63 -23.12 -2.51
CA PRO A 453 -13.91 -22.19 -3.60
C PRO A 453 -13.79 -20.74 -3.14
N GLY A 454 -13.11 -19.89 -3.92
CA GLY A 454 -12.92 -18.47 -3.59
C GLY A 454 -11.76 -18.16 -2.63
N VAL A 455 -10.96 -19.15 -2.23
CA VAL A 455 -9.72 -18.98 -1.44
C VAL A 455 -8.47 -19.04 -2.32
N HIS A 456 -7.82 -17.90 -2.53
CA HIS A 456 -6.57 -17.80 -3.28
C HIS A 456 -5.33 -18.09 -2.42
N GLU A 457 -5.32 -17.54 -1.20
CA GLU A 457 -4.29 -17.79 -0.19
C GLU A 457 -4.94 -17.80 1.18
N VAL A 458 -4.28 -18.41 2.15
CA VAL A 458 -4.71 -18.40 3.54
C VAL A 458 -3.49 -18.56 4.42
N ALA A 459 -3.50 -17.85 5.54
CA ALA A 459 -2.60 -18.06 6.66
C ALA A 459 -3.43 -18.11 7.95
N VAL A 460 -3.14 -19.02 8.86
CA VAL A 460 -3.82 -19.13 10.16
C VAL A 460 -2.85 -18.64 11.24
N VAL A 461 -3.24 -17.55 11.91
CA VAL A 461 -2.42 -16.90 12.95
C VAL A 461 -3.13 -16.95 14.30
N ALA A 462 -2.36 -16.93 15.39
CA ALA A 462 -2.91 -16.73 16.73
C ALA A 462 -3.29 -15.25 16.90
N ILE A 463 -4.50 -14.98 17.39
CA ILE A 463 -4.89 -13.64 17.86
C ILE A 463 -5.22 -13.69 19.35
N PRO A 464 -4.93 -12.62 20.12
CA PRO A 464 -5.25 -12.58 21.54
C PRO A 464 -6.74 -12.82 21.79
N ASP A 465 -7.03 -13.65 22.80
CA ASP A 465 -8.38 -13.94 23.24
C ASP A 465 -8.44 -13.81 24.78
N LYS A 466 -9.49 -13.13 25.28
CA LYS A 466 -9.61 -12.81 26.71
C LYS A 466 -9.85 -14.05 27.58
N ASP A 467 -10.46 -15.10 27.03
CA ASP A 467 -10.89 -16.28 27.78
C ASP A 467 -9.91 -17.45 27.57
N PHE A 468 -9.31 -17.55 26.37
CA PHE A 468 -8.43 -18.66 25.99
C PHE A 468 -6.94 -18.29 25.85
N GLY A 469 -6.58 -17.03 26.11
CA GLY A 469 -5.25 -16.48 25.87
C GLY A 469 -5.00 -16.18 24.40
N SER A 470 -5.24 -17.17 23.51
CA SER A 470 -5.24 -16.97 22.07
C SER A 470 -6.29 -17.83 21.36
N ARG A 471 -6.71 -17.43 20.16
CA ARG A 471 -7.55 -18.23 19.26
C ARG A 471 -7.00 -18.19 17.82
N PRO A 472 -7.21 -19.22 17.00
CA PRO A 472 -6.82 -19.20 15.59
C PRO A 472 -7.67 -18.19 14.81
N CYS A 473 -7.05 -17.50 13.87
CA CYS A 473 -7.68 -16.62 12.90
C CYS A 473 -7.14 -16.92 11.51
N ALA A 474 -8.03 -17.30 10.58
CA ALA A 474 -7.66 -17.50 9.18
C ALA A 474 -7.70 -16.16 8.43
N CYS A 475 -6.53 -15.67 8.01
CA CYS A 475 -6.36 -14.57 7.07
C CYS A 475 -6.39 -15.12 5.64
N VAL A 476 -7.55 -15.03 4.99
CA VAL A 476 -7.81 -15.58 3.65
C VAL A 476 -7.64 -14.48 2.59
N VAL A 477 -7.04 -14.74 1.42
CA VAL A 477 -6.97 -13.94 0.16
C VAL A 477 -8.03 -14.46 -0.85
N PRO A 478 -8.79 -13.62 -1.60
CA PRO A 478 -9.88 -14.06 -2.48
C PRO A 478 -9.32 -14.62 -3.76
N ASP A 479 -9.89 -15.71 -4.26
CA ASP A 479 -9.74 -16.05 -5.66
C ASP A 479 -10.56 -15.05 -6.49
N SER A 480 -9.91 -14.40 -7.45
CA SER A 480 -10.51 -13.39 -8.33
C SER A 480 -10.91 -13.95 -9.69
N ARG A 481 -10.96 -15.29 -9.85
CA ARG A 481 -11.47 -15.94 -11.06
C ARG A 481 -12.98 -15.66 -11.26
N PRO A 482 -13.47 -15.44 -12.49
CA PRO A 482 -14.83 -14.92 -12.73
C PRO A 482 -16.01 -15.90 -12.48
N GLU A 483 -15.81 -17.18 -12.15
CA GLU A 483 -16.91 -18.18 -12.19
C GLU A 483 -16.86 -19.26 -11.10
N ALA A 484 -16.54 -18.93 -9.85
CA ALA A 484 -16.74 -19.87 -8.73
C ALA A 484 -17.99 -19.49 -7.94
N ASP A 485 -19.09 -20.21 -8.19
CA ASP A 485 -20.35 -20.07 -7.48
C ASP A 485 -20.19 -20.14 -5.96
N ARG A 486 -20.93 -19.24 -5.29
CA ARG A 486 -20.93 -19.03 -3.84
C ARG A 486 -21.21 -20.33 -3.08
N LEU A 487 -20.28 -20.70 -2.21
CA LEU A 487 -20.56 -21.54 -1.04
C LEU A 487 -20.08 -20.81 0.21
N VAL A 488 -20.99 -20.07 0.84
CA VAL A 488 -20.90 -19.73 2.28
C VAL A 488 -22.30 -19.98 2.85
N PRO A 489 -22.47 -20.91 3.81
CA PRO A 489 -23.69 -21.02 4.61
C PRO A 489 -23.89 -19.77 5.44
N ASP A 490 -25.14 -19.34 5.56
CA ASP A 490 -25.60 -18.25 6.43
C ASP A 490 -25.21 -18.53 7.90
N ASP A 491 -24.87 -17.45 8.62
CA ASP A 491 -24.54 -17.38 10.06
C ASP A 491 -23.12 -17.76 10.53
N ILE A 492 -22.24 -16.75 10.61
CA ILE A 492 -21.44 -16.31 11.79
C ILE A 492 -20.36 -15.28 11.34
N PRO A 493 -20.08 -14.23 12.13
CA PRO A 493 -19.70 -12.91 11.63
C PRO A 493 -18.19 -12.68 11.40
N VAL A 494 -17.96 -11.80 10.42
CA VAL A 494 -16.70 -11.37 9.79
C VAL A 494 -15.59 -10.95 10.76
N LYS A 495 -14.35 -11.45 10.51
CA LYS A 495 -13.03 -10.76 10.70
C LYS A 495 -11.89 -11.75 10.35
N GLY A 496 -10.99 -11.56 9.37
CA GLY A 496 -10.79 -10.50 8.40
C GLY A 496 -9.56 -10.76 7.50
N LYS A 497 -9.56 -10.04 6.38
CA LYS A 497 -8.46 -9.56 5.52
C LYS A 497 -7.66 -10.54 4.63
N LYS A 498 -8.18 -10.56 3.41
CA LYS A 498 -7.58 -10.68 2.08
C LYS A 498 -6.48 -9.61 1.85
N LYS A 499 -5.21 -10.01 1.64
CA LYS A 499 -4.12 -9.16 1.09
C LYS A 499 -3.99 -9.37 -0.43
N GLY A 500 -4.46 -8.38 -1.20
CA GLY A 500 -4.03 -8.13 -2.56
C GLY A 500 -3.03 -6.97 -2.60
N THR A 501 -2.02 -7.12 -3.46
CA THR A 501 -1.13 -6.09 -4.06
C THR A 501 -0.93 -4.79 -3.28
N ASP A 502 0.16 -4.71 -2.52
CA ASP A 502 0.46 -3.56 -1.66
C ASP A 502 1.24 -2.48 -2.44
N MET A 503 0.58 -1.36 -2.78
CA MET A 503 1.20 -0.17 -3.41
C MET A 503 2.07 0.66 -2.43
N MET A 504 2.51 0.06 -1.32
CA MET A 504 2.74 0.77 -0.06
C MET A 504 3.86 0.20 0.82
N HIS A 505 4.82 -0.56 0.27
CA HIS A 505 6.00 -0.89 1.07
C HIS A 505 6.81 0.36 1.43
N GLY A 506 6.91 0.63 2.74
CA GLY A 506 7.87 1.58 3.33
C GLY A 506 7.38 2.99 3.64
N MET A 507 6.06 3.26 3.64
CA MET A 507 5.54 4.52 4.20
C MET A 507 5.40 4.40 5.71
N THR A 508 6.05 5.29 6.46
CA THR A 508 5.96 5.34 7.93
C THR A 508 5.42 6.69 8.38
N PRO A 509 4.90 6.82 9.61
CA PRO A 509 4.56 8.13 10.17
C PRO A 509 5.74 9.10 10.20
N ASP A 510 6.98 8.62 10.16
CA ASP A 510 8.18 9.47 10.13
C ASP A 510 8.57 9.91 8.71
N ASP A 511 7.78 9.58 7.67
CA ASP A 511 7.96 10.17 6.35
C ASP A 511 7.45 11.62 6.27
N THR A 512 7.93 12.36 5.28
CA THR A 512 7.39 13.67 4.92
C THR A 512 6.74 13.64 3.55
N VAL A 513 5.88 14.62 3.25
CA VAL A 513 5.29 14.76 1.92
C VAL A 513 6.40 14.88 0.87
N VAL A 514 7.49 15.57 1.20
CA VAL A 514 8.66 15.72 0.34
C VAL A 514 9.40 14.40 0.15
N SER A 515 9.63 13.62 1.21
CA SER A 515 10.29 12.30 1.09
C SER A 515 9.48 11.36 0.20
N ARG A 516 8.14 11.41 0.28
CA ARG A 516 7.23 10.61 -0.56
C ARG A 516 7.21 11.05 -2.01
N LEU A 517 7.20 12.35 -2.30
CA LEU A 517 7.32 12.85 -3.68
C LEU A 517 8.65 12.40 -4.30
N ARG A 518 9.75 12.50 -3.56
CA ARG A 518 11.06 12.02 -4.00
C ARG A 518 11.04 10.51 -4.25
N TYR A 519 10.54 9.72 -3.31
CA TYR A 519 10.43 8.27 -3.45
C TYR A 519 9.66 7.86 -4.71
N TRP A 520 8.52 8.50 -4.98
CA TRP A 520 7.73 8.27 -6.17
C TRP A 520 8.43 8.64 -7.47
N SER A 521 9.14 9.77 -7.48
CA SER A 521 9.91 10.21 -8.65
C SER A 521 10.99 9.22 -9.08
N VAL A 522 11.46 8.34 -8.17
CA VAL A 522 12.51 7.36 -8.43
C VAL A 522 11.95 5.96 -8.69
N THR A 523 10.95 5.54 -7.91
CA THR A 523 10.41 4.15 -7.97
C THR A 523 9.44 3.92 -9.12
N SER A 524 8.83 4.98 -9.64
CA SER A 524 7.79 4.90 -10.67
C SER A 524 7.71 6.20 -11.49
N PRO A 525 8.85 6.69 -12.01
CA PRO A 525 9.01 8.04 -12.57
C PRO A 525 7.94 8.39 -13.61
N GLU A 526 7.66 7.47 -14.53
CA GLU A 526 6.79 7.67 -15.69
C GLU A 526 5.30 7.45 -15.39
N THR A 527 4.94 7.04 -14.17
CA THR A 527 3.53 6.85 -13.81
C THR A 527 2.85 8.20 -13.64
N PRO A 528 1.71 8.47 -14.31
CA PRO A 528 0.95 9.69 -14.10
C PRO A 528 0.53 9.83 -12.63
N ALA A 529 0.89 10.93 -11.98
CA ALA A 529 0.46 11.22 -10.61
C ALA A 529 -0.85 12.02 -10.61
N PHE A 530 -0.92 13.06 -11.44
CA PHE A 530 -2.09 13.90 -11.62
C PHE A 530 -2.46 14.02 -13.09
N VAL A 531 -3.75 13.98 -13.37
CA VAL A 531 -4.34 14.27 -14.68
C VAL A 531 -5.44 15.30 -14.48
N TYR A 532 -5.28 16.44 -15.14
CA TYR A 532 -6.21 17.56 -15.17
C TYR A 532 -6.83 17.64 -16.56
N VAL A 533 -8.16 17.68 -16.64
CA VAL A 533 -8.87 17.70 -17.94
C VAL A 533 -9.81 18.89 -17.99
N THR A 534 -9.70 19.72 -19.03
CA THR A 534 -10.54 20.90 -19.21
C THR A 534 -11.85 20.57 -19.92
N PRO A 535 -12.90 21.42 -19.80
CA PRO A 535 -14.19 21.19 -20.46
C PRO A 535 -14.15 21.05 -21.99
N ASP A 536 -13.14 21.63 -22.63
CA ASP A 536 -12.87 21.54 -24.07
C ASP A 536 -12.00 20.34 -24.46
N GLY A 537 -11.61 19.49 -23.50
CA GLY A 537 -10.90 18.24 -23.72
C GLY A 537 -9.37 18.35 -23.67
N GLU A 538 -8.80 19.50 -23.30
CA GLU A 538 -7.35 19.58 -23.08
C GLU A 538 -6.95 18.76 -21.85
N ARG A 539 -5.91 17.95 -21.99
CA ARG A 539 -5.43 17.02 -20.98
C ARG A 539 -4.03 17.38 -20.51
N TYR A 540 -3.89 17.69 -19.23
CA TYR A 540 -2.62 18.03 -18.56
C TYR A 540 -2.27 16.90 -17.59
N ALA A 541 -1.36 16.03 -17.98
CA ALA A 541 -0.92 14.91 -17.15
C ALA A 541 0.52 15.11 -16.70
N TYR A 542 0.77 14.93 -15.41
CA TYR A 542 2.09 15.06 -14.80
C TYR A 542 2.50 13.72 -14.23
N SER A 543 3.57 13.15 -14.76
CA SER A 543 4.22 11.96 -14.21
C SER A 543 4.76 12.23 -12.79
N ARG A 544 5.04 11.18 -12.02
CA ARG A 544 5.63 11.31 -10.68
C ARG A 544 6.98 12.03 -10.70
N LYS A 545 7.76 11.85 -11.76
CA LYS A 545 9.01 12.58 -11.99
C LYS A 545 8.78 14.06 -12.27
N GLU A 546 7.88 14.39 -13.19
CA GLU A 546 7.53 15.78 -13.51
C GLU A 546 6.91 16.50 -12.32
N LEU A 547 6.05 15.82 -11.56
CA LEU A 547 5.43 16.36 -10.36
C LEU A 547 6.49 16.82 -9.36
N TYR A 548 7.50 15.99 -9.08
CA TYR A 548 8.57 16.32 -8.14
C TYR A 548 9.50 17.41 -8.70
N SER A 549 9.92 17.31 -9.96
CA SER A 549 10.78 18.32 -10.61
C SER A 549 10.11 19.70 -10.64
N LEU A 550 8.88 19.80 -11.15
CA LEU A 550 8.14 21.06 -11.22
C LEU A 550 7.81 21.63 -9.83
N SER A 551 7.62 20.78 -8.81
CA SER A 551 7.48 21.25 -7.43
C SER A 551 8.77 21.90 -6.91
N ARG A 552 9.95 21.35 -7.22
CA ARG A 552 11.25 21.97 -6.87
C ARG A 552 11.51 23.27 -7.64
N ARG A 553 11.04 23.37 -8.88
CA ARG A 553 11.12 24.61 -9.66
C ARG A 553 10.15 25.68 -9.15
N ALA A 554 8.92 25.28 -8.79
CA ALA A 554 7.97 26.15 -8.12
C ALA A 554 8.50 26.64 -6.75
N ALA A 555 9.26 25.82 -6.03
CA ALA A 555 9.98 26.24 -4.82
C ALA A 555 10.97 27.36 -5.12
N THR A 556 11.80 27.26 -6.17
CA THR A 556 12.67 28.35 -6.62
C THR A 556 11.88 29.62 -6.94
N TRP A 557 10.82 29.47 -7.73
CA TRP A 557 9.95 30.59 -8.15
C TRP A 557 9.32 31.33 -6.96
N LEU A 558 8.86 30.59 -5.95
CA LEU A 558 8.27 31.13 -4.72
C LEU A 558 9.34 31.79 -3.84
N SER A 559 10.53 31.18 -3.73
CA SER A 559 11.63 31.72 -2.92
C SER A 559 12.12 33.08 -3.45
N GLN A 560 12.24 33.23 -4.77
CA GLN A 560 12.56 34.52 -5.41
C GLN A 560 11.53 35.62 -5.12
N ARG A 561 10.32 35.24 -4.70
CA ARG A 561 9.21 36.14 -4.35
C ARG A 561 9.02 36.28 -2.83
N GLY A 562 10.01 35.84 -2.05
CA GLY A 562 10.08 36.09 -0.61
C GLY A 562 9.46 35.00 0.27
N VAL A 563 9.05 33.85 -0.28
CA VAL A 563 8.56 32.72 0.52
C VAL A 563 9.74 31.93 1.09
N GLY A 564 9.77 31.73 2.40
CA GLY A 564 10.84 31.03 3.10
C GLY A 564 10.38 29.88 4.00
N LYS A 565 11.35 29.16 4.58
CA LYS A 565 11.09 28.08 5.54
C LYS A 565 10.26 28.61 6.73
N LYS A 566 9.26 27.84 7.17
CA LYS A 566 8.32 28.16 8.26
C LYS A 566 7.40 29.35 8.03
N GLU A 567 7.40 29.95 6.84
CA GLU A 567 6.37 30.92 6.47
C GLU A 567 5.03 30.23 6.20
N VAL A 568 3.93 30.94 6.47
CA VAL A 568 2.58 30.44 6.20
C VAL A 568 2.02 31.15 4.96
N LEU A 569 1.71 30.35 3.95
CA LEU A 569 1.21 30.80 2.66
C LEU A 569 -0.28 30.50 2.53
N LEU A 570 -1.09 31.53 2.30
CA LEU A 570 -2.51 31.40 1.96
C LEU A 570 -2.66 31.28 0.45
N CYS A 571 -3.04 30.10 -0.03
CA CYS A 571 -3.23 29.82 -1.46
C CYS A 571 -4.71 29.93 -1.83
N LEU A 572 -5.04 30.98 -2.60
CA LEU A 572 -6.37 31.30 -3.13
C LEU A 572 -6.55 30.90 -4.60
N ILE A 573 -5.58 30.17 -5.16
CA ILE A 573 -5.70 29.58 -6.49
C ILE A 573 -6.75 28.47 -6.43
N PRO A 574 -7.71 28.38 -7.37
CA PRO A 574 -8.68 27.28 -7.41
C PRO A 574 -8.02 25.94 -7.75
N THR A 575 -8.74 24.82 -7.60
CA THR A 575 -8.20 23.47 -7.89
C THR A 575 -7.68 23.37 -9.33
N SER A 576 -6.36 23.26 -9.47
CA SER A 576 -5.68 23.30 -10.76
C SER A 576 -4.24 22.77 -10.67
N PRO A 577 -3.54 22.60 -11.81
CA PRO A 577 -2.09 22.38 -11.79
C PRO A 577 -1.33 23.48 -11.04
N GLU A 578 -1.75 24.74 -11.16
CA GLU A 578 -1.08 25.87 -10.50
C GLU A 578 -1.24 25.83 -8.97
N GLN A 579 -2.42 25.46 -8.46
CA GLN A 579 -2.60 25.23 -7.02
C GLN A 579 -1.71 24.07 -6.53
N THR A 580 -1.56 23.01 -7.34
CA THR A 580 -0.73 21.85 -7.01
C THR A 580 0.72 22.25 -6.83
N PHE A 581 1.32 22.89 -7.83
CA PHE A 581 2.74 23.26 -7.78
C PHE A 581 3.03 24.41 -6.82
N THR A 582 2.08 25.33 -6.60
CA THR A 582 2.21 26.33 -5.53
C THR A 582 2.29 25.66 -4.16
N SER A 583 1.38 24.72 -3.88
CA SER A 583 1.31 24.06 -2.56
C SER A 583 2.49 23.10 -2.33
N LEU A 584 2.84 22.29 -3.33
CA LEU A 584 3.97 21.36 -3.24
C LEU A 584 5.32 22.10 -3.26
N GLY A 585 5.45 23.17 -4.03
CA GLY A 585 6.65 24.02 -4.03
C GLY A 585 6.88 24.68 -2.67
N ALA A 586 5.83 25.24 -2.05
CA ALA A 586 5.91 25.75 -0.69
C ALA A 586 6.32 24.65 0.31
N THR A 587 5.77 23.44 0.16
CA THR A 587 6.13 22.28 0.99
C THR A 587 7.63 21.90 0.83
N VAL A 588 8.17 21.95 -0.39
CA VAL A 588 9.61 21.69 -0.67
C VAL A 588 10.52 22.75 -0.05
N LEU A 589 10.06 24.00 0.10
CA LEU A 589 10.78 25.05 0.84
C LEU A 589 10.70 24.89 2.36
N GLY A 590 9.88 23.96 2.87
CA GLY A 590 9.54 23.86 4.28
C GLY A 590 8.62 24.99 4.77
N ALA A 591 7.87 25.62 3.87
CA ALA A 591 6.78 26.54 4.19
C ALA A 591 5.47 25.77 4.39
N THR A 592 4.57 26.33 5.19
CA THR A 592 3.26 25.73 5.46
C THR A 592 2.21 26.33 4.53
N THR A 593 1.51 25.48 3.76
CA THR A 593 0.44 25.95 2.88
C THR A 593 -0.91 25.84 3.57
N MET A 594 -1.69 26.91 3.49
CA MET A 594 -3.10 26.95 3.83
C MET A 594 -3.90 27.16 2.55
N CYS A 595 -4.50 26.09 2.06
CA CYS A 595 -5.49 26.17 0.99
C CYS A 595 -6.87 26.30 1.63
N THR A 596 -7.69 27.23 1.14
CA THR A 596 -9.06 27.36 1.62
C THR A 596 -9.98 27.87 0.53
N MET A 597 -11.23 27.46 0.63
CA MET A 597 -12.31 27.95 -0.23
C MET A 597 -12.97 29.12 0.51
N ILE A 598 -12.46 30.33 0.25
CA ILE A 598 -13.00 31.55 0.84
C ILE A 598 -14.22 32.00 0.01
N GLN A 599 -15.25 32.51 0.68
CA GLN A 599 -16.47 32.99 0.00
C GLN A 599 -16.28 34.37 -0.62
N TYR A 600 -15.19 35.05 -0.25
CA TYR A 600 -14.79 36.37 -0.72
C TYR A 600 -15.94 37.35 -0.52
N ARG A 601 -16.42 37.48 0.74
CA ARG A 601 -17.56 38.34 1.08
C ARG A 601 -17.21 39.80 0.80
N ASP A 602 -16.70 40.49 1.80
CA ASP A 602 -16.12 41.84 1.74
C ASP A 602 -14.66 41.82 2.21
N GLY A 603 -14.03 40.64 2.24
CA GLY A 603 -12.73 40.40 2.84
C GLY A 603 -12.77 40.07 4.35
N SER A 604 -13.92 40.23 5.02
CA SER A 604 -14.08 39.90 6.45
C SER A 604 -13.90 38.42 6.77
N ASP A 605 -14.01 37.54 5.79
CA ASP A 605 -13.76 36.11 5.92
C ASP A 605 -12.28 35.72 5.69
N ILE A 606 -11.46 36.63 5.15
CA ILE A 606 -10.02 36.42 4.89
C ILE A 606 -9.17 36.88 6.07
N VAL A 607 -9.43 38.08 6.59
CA VAL A 607 -8.61 38.70 7.64
C VAL A 607 -8.45 37.83 8.90
N PRO A 608 -9.52 37.21 9.46
CA PRO A 608 -9.38 36.33 10.60
C PRO A 608 -8.51 35.10 10.32
N VAL A 609 -8.57 34.57 9.10
CA VAL A 609 -7.74 33.43 8.66
C VAL A 609 -6.26 33.84 8.62
N ILE A 610 -5.95 35.03 8.08
CA ILE A 610 -4.59 35.57 8.05
C ILE A 610 -4.03 35.73 9.45
N ASN A 611 -4.76 36.42 10.34
CA ASN A 611 -4.29 36.74 11.68
C ASN A 611 -4.16 35.50 12.57
N CYS A 612 -5.09 34.55 12.46
CA CYS A 612 -5.05 33.32 13.25
C CYS A 612 -3.94 32.37 12.75
N GLY A 613 -3.68 32.37 11.44
CA GLY A 613 -2.66 31.53 10.80
C GLY A 613 -1.25 32.12 10.71
N ASP A 614 -1.04 33.38 11.12
CA ASP A 614 0.21 34.14 10.86
C ASP A 614 0.63 34.12 9.39
N VAL A 615 -0.33 34.30 8.48
CA VAL A 615 -0.05 34.29 7.05
C VAL A 615 0.89 35.44 6.71
N THR A 616 2.01 35.13 6.06
CA THR A 616 2.99 36.10 5.57
C THR A 616 2.85 36.37 4.09
N THR A 617 2.35 35.38 3.33
CA THR A 617 2.22 35.46 1.88
C THR A 617 0.83 35.00 1.42
N ILE A 618 0.20 35.75 0.52
CA ILE A 618 -0.99 35.32 -0.21
C ILE A 618 -0.60 35.02 -1.66
N VAL A 619 -1.02 33.89 -2.20
CA VAL A 619 -0.96 33.60 -3.64
C VAL A 619 -2.37 33.56 -4.19
N VAL A 620 -2.69 34.43 -5.12
CA VAL A 620 -4.04 34.61 -5.68
C VAL A 620 -4.01 34.47 -7.20
N ASP A 621 -5.06 33.87 -7.77
CA ASP A 621 -5.25 33.87 -9.23
C ASP A 621 -5.48 35.30 -9.72
N GLN A 622 -4.65 35.78 -10.63
CA GLN A 622 -4.74 37.14 -11.15
C GLN A 622 -6.06 37.42 -11.91
N THR A 623 -6.75 36.36 -12.32
CA THR A 623 -8.02 36.46 -13.05
C THR A 623 -9.24 36.40 -12.13
N ASP A 624 -9.05 36.05 -10.85
CA ASP A 624 -10.13 36.01 -9.85
C ASP A 624 -10.41 37.42 -9.31
N LYS A 625 -11.23 38.16 -10.05
CA LYS A 625 -11.65 39.52 -9.67
C LYS A 625 -12.36 39.56 -8.31
N GLN A 626 -13.06 38.49 -7.92
CA GLN A 626 -13.77 38.48 -6.65
C GLN A 626 -12.79 38.41 -5.50
N ALA A 627 -11.78 37.53 -5.59
CA ALA A 627 -10.71 37.46 -4.61
C ALA A 627 -9.91 38.76 -4.54
N ILE A 628 -9.55 39.34 -5.69
CA ILE A 628 -8.81 40.61 -5.76
C ILE A 628 -9.59 41.74 -5.08
N ASN A 629 -10.87 41.92 -5.43
CA ASN A 629 -11.72 42.95 -4.83
C ASN A 629 -11.84 42.75 -3.31
N ALA A 630 -11.94 41.50 -2.82
CA ALA A 630 -12.01 41.21 -1.40
C ALA A 630 -10.68 41.49 -0.66
N LEU A 631 -9.53 41.31 -1.32
CA LEU A 631 -8.23 41.69 -0.77
C LEU A 631 -8.04 43.21 -0.72
N GLU A 632 -8.53 43.93 -1.74
CA GLU A 632 -8.44 45.39 -1.82
C GLU A 632 -9.17 46.12 -0.68
N THR A 633 -10.17 45.48 -0.05
CA THR A 633 -10.92 46.10 1.07
C THR A 633 -10.06 46.33 2.31
N PHE A 634 -8.98 45.55 2.49
CA PHE A 634 -8.05 45.68 3.61
C PHE A 634 -6.57 45.82 3.20
N ILE A 635 -6.27 45.75 1.90
CA ILE A 635 -4.96 46.02 1.31
C ILE A 635 -5.13 47.14 0.27
N PRO A 636 -5.01 48.42 0.67
CA PRO A 636 -5.23 49.53 -0.25
C PRO A 636 -4.18 49.54 -1.38
N ASN A 637 -4.61 49.81 -2.61
CA ASN A 637 -3.77 49.80 -3.82
C ASN A 637 -3.04 48.47 -4.05
N LEU A 638 -3.77 47.35 -3.93
CA LEU A 638 -3.24 46.00 -4.10
C LEU A 638 -2.44 45.88 -5.40
N SER A 639 -1.18 45.45 -5.27
CA SER A 639 -0.27 45.18 -6.38
C SER A 639 0.62 43.97 -6.04
N PRO A 640 1.16 43.26 -7.03
CA PRO A 640 2.07 42.14 -6.76
C PRO A 640 3.34 42.63 -6.06
N GLY A 641 3.80 41.86 -5.08
CA GLY A 641 5.02 42.15 -4.31
C GLY A 641 4.72 42.47 -2.85
N SER A 642 5.53 43.34 -2.25
CA SER A 642 5.43 43.65 -0.82
C SER A 642 4.20 44.50 -0.52
N VAL A 643 3.47 44.13 0.52
CA VAL A 643 2.26 44.80 1.00
C VAL A 643 2.34 45.09 2.49
N THR A 644 1.51 46.03 2.95
CA THR A 644 1.26 46.25 4.38
C THR A 644 -0.24 46.43 4.59
N SER A 645 -0.76 45.87 5.68
CA SER A 645 -2.17 46.02 6.04
C SER A 645 -2.32 46.15 7.56
N PRO A 646 -2.93 47.24 8.07
CA PRO A 646 -3.24 47.35 9.50
C PRO A 646 -4.19 46.24 10.00
N ALA A 647 -5.07 45.74 9.13
CA ALA A 647 -6.01 44.67 9.46
C ALA A 647 -5.33 43.29 9.50
N ALA A 648 -4.22 43.12 8.77
CA ALA A 648 -3.45 41.89 8.67
C ALA A 648 -1.94 42.13 8.86
N PRO A 649 -1.47 42.40 10.10
CA PRO A 649 -0.10 42.86 10.35
C PRO A 649 1.01 41.86 10.00
N SER A 650 0.70 40.56 9.96
CA SER A 650 1.66 39.51 9.59
C SER A 650 1.93 39.42 8.10
N LEU A 651 1.02 39.94 7.26
CA LEU A 651 1.07 39.83 5.81
C LEU A 651 2.16 40.75 5.24
N LYS A 652 3.08 40.17 4.47
CA LYS A 652 4.23 40.86 3.88
C LYS A 652 4.18 40.92 2.36
N THR A 653 3.60 39.89 1.72
CA THR A 653 3.69 39.70 0.28
C THR A 653 2.37 39.21 -0.31
N VAL A 654 2.00 39.74 -1.48
CA VAL A 654 0.95 39.16 -2.34
C VAL A 654 1.56 38.78 -3.68
N ILE A 655 1.33 37.53 -4.10
CA ILE A 655 1.80 36.97 -5.35
C ILE A 655 0.59 36.73 -6.25
N PHE A 656 0.67 37.25 -7.48
CA PHE A 656 -0.33 37.04 -8.52
C PHE A 656 0.09 35.84 -9.37
N CYS A 657 -0.73 34.79 -9.36
CA CYS A 657 -0.54 33.61 -10.17
C CYS A 657 -1.21 33.81 -11.53
N ASN A 658 -0.41 33.90 -12.59
CA ASN A 658 -0.91 34.04 -13.96
C ASN A 658 -1.31 32.68 -14.54
N ARG A 659 -2.59 32.30 -14.42
CA ARG A 659 -3.11 31.06 -15.03
C ARG A 659 -3.39 31.19 -16.52
N PHE A 660 -3.76 32.40 -16.96
CA PHE A 660 -4.23 32.69 -18.31
C PHE A 660 -3.52 33.95 -18.82
N PRO A 661 -2.31 33.82 -19.38
CA PRO A 661 -1.55 34.97 -19.83
C PRO A 661 -2.17 35.64 -21.06
N LYS A 662 -1.93 36.95 -21.19
CA LYS A 662 -2.10 37.64 -22.48
C LYS A 662 -0.94 37.27 -23.41
N GLU A 663 -1.06 37.54 -24.71
CA GLU A 663 -0.09 37.13 -25.76
C GLU A 663 1.40 37.51 -25.49
N SER A 664 1.68 38.43 -24.57
CA SER A 664 3.02 38.88 -24.20
C SER A 664 3.52 38.45 -22.81
N GLU A 665 2.75 37.68 -22.04
CA GLU A 665 3.08 37.26 -20.67
C GLU A 665 3.30 35.74 -20.59
N LEU A 666 4.12 35.29 -19.64
CA LEU A 666 4.25 33.86 -19.33
C LEU A 666 3.14 33.41 -18.37
N SER A 667 2.61 32.21 -18.57
CA SER A 667 1.79 31.57 -17.55
C SER A 667 2.64 31.17 -16.35
N PHE A 668 2.01 30.87 -15.21
CA PHE A 668 2.68 30.33 -14.04
C PHE A 668 3.38 28.99 -14.36
N LEU A 669 2.71 28.11 -15.10
CA LEU A 669 3.28 26.80 -15.47
C LEU A 669 4.51 26.94 -16.37
N ASP A 670 4.47 27.86 -17.34
CA ASP A 670 5.62 28.16 -18.19
C ASP A 670 6.75 28.81 -17.38
N SER A 671 6.41 29.72 -16.47
CA SER A 671 7.38 30.40 -15.60
C SER A 671 8.14 29.39 -14.75
N ILE A 672 7.46 28.49 -14.04
CA ILE A 672 8.14 27.48 -13.22
C ILE A 672 8.91 26.46 -14.07
N ALA A 673 8.48 26.16 -15.30
CA ALA A 673 9.20 25.24 -16.18
C ALA A 673 10.58 25.79 -16.61
N MET A 674 10.77 27.11 -16.55
CA MET A 674 12.03 27.80 -16.88
C MET A 674 12.97 27.97 -15.67
N GLU A 675 12.48 27.80 -14.45
CA GLU A 675 13.29 27.92 -13.24
C GLU A 675 14.23 26.72 -13.04
N GLU A 676 15.32 26.95 -12.33
CA GLU A 676 16.17 25.86 -11.83
C GLU A 676 15.49 25.11 -10.68
N GLU A 677 15.84 23.84 -10.48
CA GLU A 677 15.31 23.04 -9.37
C GLU A 677 15.97 23.44 -8.04
N ALA A 678 15.17 23.92 -7.06
CA ALA A 678 15.66 24.25 -5.73
C ALA A 678 16.30 23.04 -5.03
N GLU A 679 17.35 23.27 -4.23
CA GLU A 679 17.79 22.28 -3.25
C GLU A 679 16.66 22.00 -2.25
N VAL A 680 16.45 20.73 -1.94
CA VAL A 680 15.39 20.32 -1.02
C VAL A 680 15.80 20.68 0.40
N VAL A 681 14.98 21.48 1.06
CA VAL A 681 15.20 21.84 2.46
C VAL A 681 14.94 20.62 3.34
N ASP A 682 15.77 20.42 4.37
CA ASP A 682 15.52 19.38 5.36
C ASP A 682 14.30 19.74 6.21
N VAL A 683 13.22 18.97 6.03
CA VAL A 683 11.93 19.13 6.72
C VAL A 683 11.71 17.89 7.57
N GLY A 684 11.49 18.10 8.86
CA GLY A 684 11.26 17.02 9.82
C GLY A 684 9.80 16.53 9.82
N PRO A 685 9.53 15.32 10.33
CA PRO A 685 8.16 14.79 10.44
C PRO A 685 7.24 15.64 11.31
N ASP A 686 7.81 16.37 12.27
CA ASP A 686 7.06 17.19 13.22
C ASP A 686 6.92 18.66 12.78
N ASP A 687 7.49 19.04 11.62
CA ASP A 687 7.24 20.34 10.99
C ASP A 687 5.83 20.40 10.39
N LEU A 688 5.21 21.59 10.40
CA LEU A 688 3.89 21.82 9.82
C LEU A 688 3.91 21.71 8.29
N ALA A 689 3.15 20.75 7.77
CA ALA A 689 2.96 20.54 6.33
C ALA A 689 1.84 21.45 5.78
N THR A 690 0.72 21.54 6.50
CA THR A 690 -0.45 22.28 6.06
C THR A 690 -1.33 22.71 7.24
N ILE A 691 -2.18 23.72 7.01
CA ILE A 691 -3.24 24.12 7.92
C ILE A 691 -4.56 24.03 7.14
N PHE A 692 -5.46 23.17 7.60
CA PHE A 692 -6.80 23.08 7.02
C PHE A 692 -7.74 24.07 7.69
N VAL A 693 -8.49 24.83 6.87
CA VAL A 693 -9.52 25.76 7.36
C VAL A 693 -10.87 25.07 7.33
N THR A 694 -11.61 25.10 8.44
CA THR A 694 -12.99 24.59 8.49
C THR A 694 -13.98 25.74 8.70
N SER A 695 -15.15 25.63 8.07
CA SER A 695 -16.27 26.55 8.26
C SER A 695 -16.86 26.26 9.64
N GLY A 696 -16.37 26.93 10.69
CA GLY A 696 -16.90 26.79 12.04
C GLY A 696 -18.41 27.05 12.08
N THR A 697 -19.13 26.28 12.90
CA THR A 697 -20.57 26.49 13.16
C THR A 697 -20.86 27.82 13.86
N SER A 698 -19.84 28.45 14.46
CA SER A 698 -19.86 29.76 15.11
C SER A 698 -19.64 30.95 14.17
N GLY A 699 -19.40 30.73 12.87
CA GLY A 699 -19.13 31.79 11.89
C GLY A 699 -17.68 32.28 11.83
N GLN A 700 -16.83 31.91 12.78
CA GLN A 700 -15.37 32.14 12.74
C GLN A 700 -14.65 30.89 12.18
N PRO A 701 -13.62 31.07 11.34
CA PRO A 701 -12.87 29.95 10.77
C PRO A 701 -12.10 29.20 11.88
N LYS A 702 -12.14 27.88 11.84
CA LYS A 702 -11.29 27.04 12.70
C LYS A 702 -10.09 26.57 11.90
N LEU A 703 -8.90 26.70 12.47
CA LEU A 703 -7.64 26.31 11.82
C LEU A 703 -7.14 25.01 12.42
N VAL A 704 -7.00 23.97 11.60
CA VAL A 704 -6.52 22.64 12.01
C VAL A 704 -5.10 22.45 11.47
N PRO A 705 -4.06 22.72 12.29
CA PRO A 705 -2.68 22.54 11.87
C PRO A 705 -2.33 21.05 11.76
N ARG A 706 -1.48 20.71 10.78
CA ARG A 706 -1.03 19.34 10.54
C ARG A 706 0.47 19.27 10.32
N THR A 707 1.15 18.43 11.10
CA THR A 707 2.54 18.07 10.84
C THR A 707 2.64 17.06 9.70
N HIS A 708 3.81 16.92 9.10
CA HIS A 708 4.08 15.87 8.11
C HIS A 708 3.72 14.47 8.62
N ARG A 709 4.05 14.15 9.88
CA ARG A 709 3.72 12.90 10.56
C ARG A 709 2.23 12.64 10.61
N GLN A 710 1.45 13.65 11.00
CA GLN A 710 -0.01 13.55 11.07
C GLN A 710 -0.62 13.36 9.67
N VAL A 711 -0.10 14.07 8.67
CA VAL A 711 -0.50 13.92 7.27
C VAL A 711 -0.21 12.50 6.76
N MET A 712 0.97 11.93 7.04
CA MET A 712 1.32 10.55 6.67
C MET A 712 0.49 9.51 7.43
N ALA A 713 0.20 9.74 8.71
CA ALA A 713 -0.65 8.86 9.52
C ALA A 713 -2.08 8.78 8.95
N MET A 714 -2.64 9.92 8.50
CA MET A 714 -3.95 9.95 7.85
C MET A 714 -3.95 9.20 6.50
N ALA A 715 -2.88 9.37 5.71
CA ALA A 715 -2.72 8.63 4.45
C ALA A 715 -2.66 7.10 4.66
N ALA A 716 -1.96 6.65 5.72
CA ALA A 716 -1.87 5.24 6.09
C ALA A 716 -3.19 4.65 6.62
N GLN A 717 -4.07 5.46 7.23
CA GLN A 717 -5.42 5.03 7.57
C GLN A 717 -6.25 4.78 6.31
N GLY A 718 -6.20 5.70 5.35
CA GLY A 718 -6.89 5.56 4.06
C GLY A 718 -6.42 4.32 3.29
N SER A 719 -5.11 4.08 3.18
CA SER A 719 -4.57 3.01 2.33
C SER A 719 -5.12 1.61 2.61
N ASN A 720 -5.46 1.29 3.85
CA ASN A 720 -6.06 0.01 4.21
C ASN A 720 -7.44 -0.21 3.57
N ILE A 721 -8.18 0.87 3.40
CA ILE A 721 -9.51 0.90 2.77
C ILE A 721 -9.36 0.78 1.24
N TRP A 722 -8.31 1.41 0.71
CA TRP A 722 -8.04 1.51 -0.72
C TRP A 722 -7.27 0.32 -1.31
N SER A 723 -6.35 -0.32 -0.59
CA SER A 723 -5.74 -1.58 -1.02
C SER A 723 -6.79 -2.69 -1.21
N ALA A 724 -7.91 -2.63 -0.48
CA ALA A 724 -9.06 -3.51 -0.67
C ALA A 724 -9.89 -3.21 -1.95
N SER A 725 -9.56 -2.14 -2.68
CA SER A 725 -10.27 -1.69 -3.89
C SER A 725 -9.50 -1.93 -5.19
N GLY A 726 -8.17 -2.15 -5.14
CA GLY A 726 -7.34 -2.60 -6.26
C GLY A 726 -7.44 -1.75 -7.53
N ALA A 727 -7.50 -0.42 -7.39
CA ALA A 727 -7.75 0.50 -8.51
C ALA A 727 -6.54 1.35 -8.90
N ASP A 728 -6.32 1.48 -10.21
CA ASP A 728 -5.21 2.25 -10.79
C ASP A 728 -5.52 3.75 -10.99
N VAL A 729 -6.79 4.15 -11.19
CA VAL A 729 -7.15 5.55 -11.50
C VAL A 729 -8.31 6.02 -10.63
N TYR A 730 -8.10 7.14 -9.94
CA TYR A 730 -8.99 7.71 -8.93
C TYR A 730 -9.49 9.10 -9.32
N TYR A 731 -10.80 9.27 -9.44
CA TYR A 731 -11.42 10.59 -9.59
C TYR A 731 -11.66 11.22 -8.22
N SER A 732 -11.07 12.40 -8.00
CA SER A 732 -11.42 13.25 -6.84
C SER A 732 -11.32 14.72 -7.22
N PRO A 733 -12.46 15.44 -7.24
CA PRO A 733 -12.51 16.87 -7.55
C PRO A 733 -12.23 17.74 -6.31
N SER A 734 -11.85 17.15 -5.17
CA SER A 734 -11.64 17.85 -3.91
C SER A 734 -10.47 18.84 -4.02
N SER A 735 -10.61 20.07 -3.51
CA SER A 735 -9.48 21.00 -3.43
C SER A 735 -8.46 20.59 -2.37
N PHE A 736 -7.21 21.05 -2.48
CA PHE A 736 -6.16 20.85 -1.49
C PHE A 736 -6.50 21.48 -0.13
N GLY A 737 -7.48 22.40 -0.07
CA GLY A 737 -8.00 22.94 1.19
C GLY A 737 -8.87 21.95 1.98
N TRP A 738 -9.16 20.78 1.41
CA TRP A 738 -9.82 19.69 2.09
C TRP A 738 -8.82 18.54 2.27
N VAL A 739 -8.94 17.83 3.38
CA VAL A 739 -8.14 16.63 3.66
C VAL A 739 -8.17 15.66 2.46
N SER A 740 -9.34 15.43 1.86
CA SER A 740 -9.54 14.50 0.73
C SER A 740 -8.93 14.94 -0.60
N GLY A 741 -8.53 16.20 -0.71
CA GLY A 741 -7.86 16.74 -1.90
C GLY A 741 -6.38 16.98 -1.69
N TYR A 742 -5.88 16.93 -0.46
CA TYR A 742 -4.47 17.15 -0.17
C TYR A 742 -3.59 15.99 -0.70
N PRO A 743 -2.36 16.26 -1.17
CA PRO A 743 -1.41 15.28 -1.72
C PRO A 743 -1.26 13.95 -1.00
N SER A 744 -1.42 13.94 0.32
CA SER A 744 -1.23 12.76 1.16
C SER A 744 -2.09 11.56 0.79
N ASP A 745 -3.35 11.79 0.43
CA ASP A 745 -4.30 10.71 0.20
C ASP A 745 -3.87 9.87 -1.01
N TYR A 746 -3.63 10.49 -2.15
CA TYR A 746 -3.18 9.76 -3.33
C TYR A 746 -1.69 9.41 -3.28
N CYS A 747 -0.82 10.21 -2.61
CA CYS A 747 0.57 9.82 -2.28
C CYS A 747 0.68 8.53 -1.45
N GLY A 748 -0.38 8.19 -0.72
CA GLY A 748 -0.48 6.99 0.10
C GLY A 748 -1.12 5.78 -0.58
N PHE A 749 -2.04 5.91 -1.55
CA PHE A 749 -2.80 4.72 -1.98
C PHE A 749 -3.38 4.69 -3.40
N ALA A 750 -3.32 5.77 -4.19
CA ALA A 750 -3.79 5.77 -5.57
C ALA A 750 -2.63 5.87 -6.55
N LYS A 751 -2.71 5.19 -7.69
CA LYS A 751 -1.65 5.25 -8.71
C LYS A 751 -1.69 6.58 -9.49
N THR A 752 -2.89 7.01 -9.91
CA THR A 752 -3.16 8.27 -10.64
C THR A 752 -4.40 8.98 -10.08
N ARG A 753 -4.34 10.30 -9.90
CA ARG A 753 -5.50 11.15 -9.57
C ARG A 753 -6.00 11.92 -10.80
N VAL A 754 -7.30 11.84 -11.09
CA VAL A 754 -8.00 12.59 -12.15
C VAL A 754 -8.83 13.71 -11.53
N VAL A 755 -8.72 14.91 -12.10
CA VAL A 755 -9.35 16.13 -11.60
C VAL A 755 -9.92 16.95 -12.77
N PRO A 756 -11.17 17.43 -12.70
CA PRO A 756 -11.69 18.36 -13.68
C PRO A 756 -10.98 19.72 -13.54
N TYR A 757 -10.56 20.31 -14.65
CA TYR A 757 -9.80 21.56 -14.69
C TYR A 757 -10.59 22.70 -15.32
N VAL A 758 -11.17 23.58 -14.50
CA VAL A 758 -11.94 24.71 -15.00
C VAL A 758 -11.01 25.85 -15.45
N LYS A 759 -10.84 25.97 -16.77
CA LYS A 759 -10.10 27.03 -17.47
C LYS A 759 -11.10 28.03 -18.06
N GLY A 760 -11.40 29.10 -17.31
CA GLY A 760 -12.41 30.09 -17.69
C GLY A 760 -13.83 29.69 -17.26
N SER A 761 -14.66 29.28 -18.22
CA SER A 761 -16.07 28.94 -18.00
C SER A 761 -16.28 27.46 -17.66
N ARG A 762 -17.33 27.16 -16.90
CA ARG A 762 -17.78 25.78 -16.65
C ARG A 762 -18.24 25.09 -17.95
N PRO A 763 -18.27 23.74 -18.00
CA PRO A 763 -18.86 23.02 -19.13
C PRO A 763 -20.31 23.46 -19.35
N LYS A 764 -20.75 23.51 -20.61
CA LYS A 764 -22.16 23.74 -20.92
C LYS A 764 -23.06 22.57 -20.47
N ASP A 765 -22.51 21.35 -20.52
CA ASP A 765 -23.14 20.12 -20.06
C ASP A 765 -22.17 19.44 -19.07
N GLU A 766 -22.35 19.71 -17.77
CA GLU A 766 -21.47 19.22 -16.70
C GLU A 766 -21.53 17.68 -16.56
N ASP A 767 -22.72 17.09 -16.75
CA ASP A 767 -22.92 15.64 -16.62
C ASP A 767 -22.25 14.88 -17.77
N LYS A 768 -22.39 15.35 -19.01
CA LYS A 768 -21.72 14.75 -20.16
C LYS A 768 -20.20 14.90 -20.09
N PHE A 769 -19.72 16.06 -19.62
CA PHE A 769 -18.30 16.26 -19.38
C PHE A 769 -17.76 15.28 -18.32
N LEU A 770 -18.47 15.14 -17.19
CA LEU A 770 -18.11 14.19 -16.14
C LEU A 770 -18.12 12.75 -16.68
N TRP A 771 -19.15 12.35 -17.42
CA TRP A 771 -19.25 11.02 -18.03
C TRP A 771 -18.05 10.72 -18.94
N ASN A 772 -17.74 11.61 -19.88
CA ASN A 772 -16.61 11.45 -20.79
C ASN A 772 -15.28 11.36 -20.04
N LEU A 773 -15.07 12.25 -19.05
CA LEU A 773 -13.87 12.25 -18.21
C LEU A 773 -13.67 10.91 -17.49
N LEU A 774 -14.74 10.37 -16.91
CA LEU A 774 -14.71 9.10 -16.18
C LEU A 774 -14.35 7.93 -17.13
N MET A 775 -14.92 7.91 -18.33
CA MET A 775 -14.67 6.88 -19.34
C MET A 775 -13.27 6.97 -19.96
N GLU A 776 -12.89 8.14 -20.46
CA GLU A 776 -11.63 8.36 -21.21
C GLU A 776 -10.41 8.14 -20.33
N GLU A 777 -10.45 8.57 -19.06
CA GLU A 777 -9.37 8.30 -18.10
C GLU A 777 -9.51 6.92 -17.43
N ASN A 778 -10.52 6.14 -17.82
CA ASN A 778 -10.81 4.80 -17.30
C ASN A 778 -10.82 4.77 -15.75
N VAL A 779 -11.54 5.72 -15.15
CA VAL A 779 -11.63 5.87 -13.70
C VAL A 779 -12.19 4.59 -13.09
N LYS A 780 -11.49 4.03 -12.12
CA LYS A 780 -11.93 2.81 -11.43
C LYS A 780 -12.52 3.09 -10.06
N ILE A 781 -12.16 4.22 -9.45
CA ILE A 781 -12.76 4.65 -8.19
C ILE A 781 -13.13 6.11 -8.29
N MET A 782 -14.32 6.41 -7.81
CA MET A 782 -14.85 7.76 -7.80
C MET A 782 -15.14 8.19 -6.36
N PHE A 783 -14.48 9.26 -5.94
CA PHE A 783 -14.81 9.97 -4.72
C PHE A 783 -15.62 11.21 -5.06
N THR A 784 -16.86 11.24 -4.57
CA THR A 784 -17.80 12.32 -4.89
C THR A 784 -18.87 12.42 -3.81
N SER A 785 -19.78 13.37 -3.96
CA SER A 785 -20.96 13.50 -3.11
C SER A 785 -22.18 12.92 -3.82
N PRO A 786 -23.18 12.39 -3.10
CA PRO A 786 -24.43 11.91 -3.68
C PRO A 786 -25.10 12.95 -4.59
N LEU A 787 -25.14 14.21 -4.17
CA LEU A 787 -25.74 15.32 -4.94
C LEU A 787 -25.10 15.51 -6.33
N ARG A 788 -23.76 15.47 -6.42
CA ARG A 788 -23.04 15.59 -7.70
C ARG A 788 -23.30 14.43 -8.66
N LEU A 789 -23.80 13.29 -8.18
CA LEU A 789 -24.16 12.16 -9.03
C LEU A 789 -25.62 12.17 -9.47
N GLN A 790 -26.50 12.92 -8.80
CA GLN A 790 -27.92 12.93 -9.16
C GLN A 790 -28.16 13.40 -10.61
N GLY A 791 -27.45 14.43 -11.06
CA GLY A 791 -27.52 14.90 -12.46
C GLY A 791 -27.13 13.82 -13.47
N LEU A 792 -25.95 13.22 -13.28
CA LEU A 792 -25.47 12.12 -14.12
C LEU A 792 -26.41 10.90 -14.10
N LEU A 793 -26.96 10.54 -12.94
CA LEU A 793 -27.89 9.42 -12.78
C LEU A 793 -29.25 9.66 -13.47
N ALA A 794 -29.64 10.92 -13.69
CA ALA A 794 -30.83 11.28 -14.43
C ALA A 794 -30.65 11.22 -15.96
N ARG A 795 -29.41 11.07 -16.46
CA ARG A 795 -29.07 11.10 -17.89
C ARG A 795 -29.10 9.71 -18.53
N ALA A 796 -30.32 9.21 -18.77
CA ALA A 796 -30.53 7.91 -19.44
C ALA A 796 -29.82 7.83 -20.81
N ASP A 797 -29.72 8.94 -21.54
CA ASP A 797 -29.01 9.02 -22.83
C ASP A 797 -27.51 8.73 -22.72
N LEU A 798 -26.89 9.05 -21.57
CA LEU A 798 -25.49 8.74 -21.31
C LEU A 798 -25.32 7.30 -20.80
N LEU A 799 -26.21 6.87 -19.89
CA LEU A 799 -26.14 5.58 -19.21
C LEU A 799 -26.60 4.38 -20.06
N GLN A 800 -27.38 4.59 -21.13
CA GLN A 800 -27.87 3.53 -22.03
C GLN A 800 -27.04 3.34 -23.31
N SER A 801 -25.92 4.03 -23.46
CA SER A 801 -25.02 3.81 -24.60
C SER A 801 -24.29 2.45 -24.46
N ASP A 802 -23.83 1.84 -25.56
CA ASP A 802 -23.10 0.55 -25.59
C ASP A 802 -21.75 0.62 -24.80
N VAL A 803 -21.79 0.73 -23.47
CA VAL A 803 -20.61 1.07 -22.67
C VAL A 803 -20.14 -0.10 -21.80
N THR A 804 -18.86 -0.40 -21.94
CA THR A 804 -18.11 -1.39 -21.15
C THR A 804 -17.48 -0.80 -19.87
N TRP A 805 -17.76 0.46 -19.54
CA TRP A 805 -17.16 1.19 -18.41
C TRP A 805 -18.08 1.23 -17.20
N ARG A 806 -17.54 0.82 -16.04
CA ARG A 806 -18.19 0.87 -14.72
C ARG A 806 -17.11 1.09 -13.65
N ALA A 807 -17.39 1.90 -12.64
CA ALA A 807 -16.48 2.09 -11.52
C ALA A 807 -16.44 0.84 -10.64
N LYS A 808 -15.23 0.44 -10.20
CA LYS A 808 -15.04 -0.63 -9.22
C LYS A 808 -15.61 -0.28 -7.85
N ALA A 809 -15.59 1.01 -7.49
CA ALA A 809 -16.24 1.52 -6.29
C ALA A 809 -16.56 3.01 -6.41
N ILE A 810 -17.69 3.41 -5.82
CA ILE A 810 -18.02 4.82 -5.57
C ILE A 810 -17.96 5.06 -4.07
N ILE A 811 -17.46 6.24 -3.69
CA ILE A 811 -17.26 6.60 -2.30
C ILE A 811 -17.89 7.92 -1.97
N PHE A 812 -18.66 7.90 -0.89
CA PHE A 812 -19.35 9.06 -0.33
C PHE A 812 -18.78 9.43 1.04
N ARG A 813 -18.59 10.73 1.22
CA ARG A 813 -18.17 11.37 2.48
C ARG A 813 -18.84 12.73 2.62
N GLY A 814 -19.09 13.15 3.86
CA GLY A 814 -19.40 14.55 4.19
C GLY A 814 -20.84 14.96 3.96
N SER A 815 -21.69 14.00 3.58
CA SER A 815 -23.14 14.11 3.44
C SER A 815 -23.80 12.84 3.96
N VAL A 816 -24.99 12.98 4.51
CA VAL A 816 -25.81 11.84 4.93
C VAL A 816 -26.19 11.01 3.70
N ILE A 817 -25.96 9.70 3.76
CA ILE A 817 -26.41 8.77 2.73
C ILE A 817 -27.89 8.40 2.95
N ARG A 818 -28.63 8.24 1.86
CA ARG A 818 -30.04 7.85 1.85
C ARG A 818 -30.23 6.55 1.08
N LYS A 819 -31.22 5.77 1.48
CA LYS A 819 -31.53 4.46 0.88
C LYS A 819 -31.82 4.50 -0.61
N GLU A 820 -32.38 5.60 -1.10
CA GLU A 820 -32.69 5.82 -2.52
C GLU A 820 -31.47 5.76 -3.45
N PHE A 821 -30.27 6.06 -2.94
CA PHE A 821 -29.04 5.91 -3.73
C PHE A 821 -28.71 4.45 -4.03
N GLY A 822 -29.14 3.52 -3.16
CA GLY A 822 -28.89 2.09 -3.32
C GLY A 822 -29.50 1.49 -4.59
N SER A 823 -30.68 1.97 -4.99
CA SER A 823 -31.44 1.46 -6.15
C SER A 823 -31.11 2.14 -7.48
N VAL A 824 -30.27 3.18 -7.49
CA VAL A 824 -29.98 3.96 -8.70
C VAL A 824 -28.50 3.97 -9.08
N LEU A 825 -27.61 3.48 -8.21
CA LEU A 825 -26.17 3.48 -8.47
C LEU A 825 -25.69 2.30 -9.33
N GLY A 826 -26.53 1.27 -9.53
CA GLY A 826 -26.24 0.09 -10.34
C GLY A 826 -25.54 0.39 -11.67
N PRO A 827 -26.03 1.33 -12.51
CA PRO A 827 -25.38 1.69 -13.77
C PRO A 827 -23.92 2.14 -13.62
N LEU A 828 -23.54 2.73 -12.47
CA LEU A 828 -22.20 3.29 -12.25
C LEU A 828 -21.28 2.36 -11.44
N THR A 829 -21.81 1.56 -10.52
CA THR A 829 -21.01 0.64 -9.68
C THR A 829 -21.87 -0.40 -8.98
N SER A 830 -21.27 -1.54 -8.60
CA SER A 830 -21.88 -2.57 -7.73
C SER A 830 -21.33 -2.53 -6.31
N LYS A 831 -20.50 -1.52 -6.00
CA LYS A 831 -19.81 -1.37 -4.72
C LYS A 831 -19.82 0.09 -4.30
N LEU A 832 -20.56 0.38 -3.23
CA LEU A 832 -20.61 1.69 -2.60
C LEU A 832 -19.90 1.61 -1.25
N LEU A 833 -19.00 2.56 -0.97
CA LEU A 833 -18.40 2.73 0.35
C LEU A 833 -18.83 4.10 0.93
N VAL A 834 -19.46 4.04 2.09
CA VAL A 834 -19.87 5.22 2.87
C VAL A 834 -18.98 5.28 4.10
N PHE A 835 -18.40 6.46 4.36
CA PHE A 835 -17.64 6.65 5.59
C PHE A 835 -17.93 8.01 6.23
N TYR A 836 -17.89 8.04 7.55
CA TYR A 836 -18.01 9.25 8.36
C TYR A 836 -16.62 9.71 8.81
N GLY A 837 -16.44 11.04 8.90
CA GLY A 837 -15.21 11.63 9.40
C GLY A 837 -15.14 13.13 9.18
N CYS A 838 -14.26 13.82 9.90
CA CYS A 838 -14.10 15.27 9.87
C CYS A 838 -12.64 15.69 9.60
N THR A 839 -12.37 16.98 9.53
CA THR A 839 -11.03 17.51 9.27
C THR A 839 -10.08 17.25 10.45
N GLU A 840 -10.60 17.29 11.68
CA GLU A 840 -9.87 17.20 12.94
C GLU A 840 -9.31 15.80 13.22
N VAL A 841 -10.00 14.74 12.81
CA VAL A 841 -9.57 13.36 13.12
C VAL A 841 -9.50 12.41 11.92
N GLY A 842 -9.88 12.84 10.71
CA GLY A 842 -9.82 12.00 9.52
C GLY A 842 -11.03 11.09 9.34
N ILE A 843 -10.81 9.84 8.93
CA ILE A 843 -11.85 8.82 8.74
C ILE A 843 -12.17 8.19 10.08
N VAL A 844 -13.44 8.15 10.46
CA VAL A 844 -13.92 7.68 11.78
C VAL A 844 -14.58 6.31 11.68
N SER A 845 -15.54 6.15 10.77
CA SER A 845 -16.27 4.88 10.57
C SER A 845 -16.54 4.60 9.10
N GLU A 846 -16.72 3.33 8.73
CA GLU A 846 -16.94 2.90 7.34
C GLU A 846 -17.96 1.77 7.17
N LYS A 847 -18.71 1.79 6.07
CA LYS A 847 -19.66 0.75 5.61
C LYS A 847 -19.49 0.48 4.13
N PHE A 848 -19.42 -0.80 3.75
CA PHE A 848 -19.52 -1.24 2.37
C PHE A 848 -20.93 -1.75 2.07
N TYR A 849 -21.47 -1.32 0.94
CA TYR A 849 -22.69 -1.80 0.32
C TYR A 849 -22.34 -2.46 -1.02
N PHE A 850 -22.99 -3.57 -1.33
CA PHE A 850 -22.69 -4.40 -2.50
C PHE A 850 -23.97 -4.70 -3.28
N GLY A 851 -23.81 -4.90 -4.60
CA GLY A 851 -24.91 -5.19 -5.51
C GLY A 851 -25.34 -3.97 -6.32
N ASP A 852 -26.05 -4.24 -7.42
CA ASP A 852 -26.56 -3.20 -8.32
C ASP A 852 -27.78 -2.49 -7.70
N ASP A 853 -28.50 -3.20 -6.84
CA ASP A 853 -29.63 -2.73 -6.02
C ASP A 853 -29.26 -2.83 -4.52
N ALA A 854 -28.20 -2.15 -4.11
CA ALA A 854 -27.69 -2.29 -2.75
C ALA A 854 -28.69 -1.74 -1.72
N GLU A 855 -28.99 -2.51 -0.66
CA GLU A 855 -29.88 -2.08 0.43
C GLU A 855 -29.18 -1.07 1.36
N VAL A 856 -29.06 0.17 0.88
CA VAL A 856 -28.49 1.27 1.64
C VAL A 856 -29.45 1.67 2.77
N GLN A 857 -28.91 1.86 3.98
CA GLN A 857 -29.69 2.35 5.12
C GLN A 857 -29.47 3.85 5.31
N ASP A 858 -30.54 4.56 5.66
CA ASP A 858 -30.46 5.99 5.94
C ASP A 858 -29.47 6.25 7.09
N CYS A 859 -28.58 7.22 6.91
CA CYS A 859 -27.62 7.69 7.92
C CYS A 859 -26.54 6.67 8.35
N ASN A 860 -26.58 5.42 7.90
CA ASN A 860 -25.63 4.40 8.35
C ASN A 860 -24.23 4.63 7.74
N CYS A 861 -23.28 4.92 8.63
CA CYS A 861 -21.87 5.18 8.31
C CYS A 861 -20.94 4.04 8.79
N GLY A 862 -21.52 2.91 9.19
CA GLY A 862 -20.83 1.68 9.54
C GLY A 862 -19.98 1.77 10.80
N LYS A 863 -18.98 0.89 10.92
CA LYS A 863 -18.28 0.67 12.19
C LYS A 863 -17.06 1.57 12.33
N PRO A 864 -16.71 2.01 13.56
CA PRO A 864 -15.47 2.73 13.80
C PRO A 864 -14.23 1.97 13.30
N GLY A 865 -13.22 2.71 12.83
CA GLY A 865 -11.92 2.15 12.44
C GLY A 865 -11.22 1.45 13.61
N LYS A 866 -10.31 0.52 13.30
CA LYS A 866 -9.68 -0.40 14.29
C LYS A 866 -9.05 0.29 15.52
N ASP A 867 -8.51 1.49 15.34
CA ASP A 867 -7.78 2.25 16.37
C ASP A 867 -8.55 3.49 16.87
N LEU A 868 -9.84 3.58 16.54
CA LEU A 868 -10.74 4.65 16.95
C LEU A 868 -11.85 4.10 17.83
N GLN A 869 -12.30 4.90 18.79
CA GLN A 869 -13.50 4.59 19.57
C GLN A 869 -14.52 5.70 19.36
N VAL A 870 -15.79 5.33 19.33
CA VAL A 870 -16.90 6.25 19.26
C VAL A 870 -17.87 5.87 20.37
N LYS A 871 -18.30 6.84 21.16
CA LYS A 871 -19.43 6.70 22.08
C LYS A 871 -20.46 7.79 21.78
N ILE A 872 -21.70 7.51 22.15
CA ILE A 872 -22.81 8.45 22.07
C ILE A 872 -23.08 8.93 23.49
N VAL A 873 -23.15 10.25 23.69
CA VAL A 873 -23.35 10.83 25.01
C VAL A 873 -24.57 11.74 25.09
N ASP A 874 -25.12 11.86 26.29
CA ASP A 874 -26.12 12.86 26.63
C ASP A 874 -25.49 14.26 26.85
N ASP A 875 -26.29 15.23 27.28
CA ASP A 875 -25.80 16.58 27.56
C ASP A 875 -24.89 16.67 28.80
N ASN A 876 -24.86 15.65 29.67
CA ASN A 876 -23.97 15.54 30.81
C ASN A 876 -22.65 14.82 30.47
N LEU A 877 -22.45 14.43 29.20
CA LEU A 877 -21.33 13.62 28.71
C LEU A 877 -21.32 12.17 29.22
N GLU A 878 -22.46 11.68 29.71
CA GLU A 878 -22.63 10.28 30.09
C GLU A 878 -22.99 9.44 28.87
N GLU A 879 -22.39 8.26 28.74
CA GLU A 879 -22.64 7.36 27.62
C GLU A 879 -24.06 6.79 27.67
N VAL A 880 -24.78 6.89 26.55
CA VAL A 880 -26.16 6.41 26.43
C VAL A 880 -26.22 5.00 25.83
N PRO A 881 -27.26 4.20 26.13
CA PRO A 881 -27.42 2.86 25.56
C PRO A 881 -27.57 2.87 24.03
N PRO A 882 -27.33 1.72 23.35
CA PRO A 882 -27.58 1.57 21.92
C PRO A 882 -28.98 2.06 21.48
N TYR A 883 -29.07 2.57 20.25
CA TYR A 883 -30.23 3.23 19.64
C TYR A 883 -30.71 4.52 20.32
N THR A 884 -30.08 4.94 21.42
CA THR A 884 -30.37 6.24 22.04
C THR A 884 -29.63 7.33 21.27
N LYS A 885 -30.37 8.36 20.84
CA LYS A 885 -29.79 9.52 20.15
C LYS A 885 -29.01 10.38 21.13
N GLY A 886 -27.83 10.81 20.72
CA GLY A 886 -26.99 11.72 21.48
C GLY A 886 -25.87 12.33 20.64
N GLU A 887 -24.95 12.99 21.31
CA GLU A 887 -23.78 13.59 20.67
C GLU A 887 -22.71 12.52 20.42
N ILE A 888 -22.18 12.50 19.20
CA ILE A 888 -21.06 11.62 18.84
C ILE A 888 -19.79 12.21 19.42
N ILE A 889 -19.03 11.41 20.18
CA ILE A 889 -17.69 11.78 20.62
C ILE A 889 -16.69 10.69 20.25
N ILE A 890 -15.48 11.10 19.86
CA ILE A 890 -14.51 10.26 19.17
C ILE A 890 -13.20 10.21 19.95
N LYS A 891 -12.76 9.03 20.36
CA LYS A 891 -11.42 8.82 20.91
C LYS A 891 -10.44 8.71 19.74
N HIS A 892 -9.60 9.72 19.58
CA HIS A 892 -8.62 9.78 18.49
C HIS A 892 -7.23 9.32 18.95
N ASN A 893 -6.43 8.83 18.00
CA ASN A 893 -5.09 8.30 18.21
C ASN A 893 -4.00 9.40 18.22
N GLY A 894 -4.28 10.56 18.84
CA GLY A 894 -3.33 11.69 18.88
C GLY A 894 -3.22 12.50 17.57
N ILE A 895 -4.08 12.24 16.58
CA ILE A 895 -4.13 13.02 15.34
C ILE A 895 -4.53 14.48 15.61
N PHE A 896 -5.54 14.76 16.43
CA PHE A 896 -5.96 16.14 16.71
C PHE A 896 -5.14 16.75 17.85
N SER A 897 -4.37 17.79 17.56
CA SER A 897 -3.58 18.55 18.55
C SER A 897 -4.25 19.83 19.04
N GLY A 898 -5.43 20.16 18.50
CA GLY A 898 -6.18 21.37 18.82
C GLY A 898 -6.31 22.33 17.64
N TYR A 899 -7.07 23.41 17.85
CA TYR A 899 -7.24 24.48 16.89
C TYR A 899 -6.15 25.55 17.08
N LEU A 900 -5.51 25.96 15.98
CA LEU A 900 -4.40 26.92 16.03
C LEU A 900 -4.86 28.25 16.66
N LYS A 901 -4.14 28.70 17.70
CA LYS A 901 -4.42 29.93 18.48
C LYS A 901 -5.85 30.05 19.01
N GLN A 902 -6.56 28.93 19.19
CA GLN A 902 -7.93 28.90 19.69
C GLN A 902 -8.03 27.93 20.89
N PRO A 903 -7.36 28.23 22.03
CA PRO A 903 -7.28 27.31 23.17
C PRO A 903 -8.64 27.05 23.84
N GLU A 904 -9.51 28.06 23.94
CA GLU A 904 -10.85 27.89 24.51
C GLU A 904 -11.73 26.97 23.65
N LEU A 905 -11.67 27.15 22.32
CA LEU A 905 -12.37 26.29 21.37
C LEU A 905 -11.79 24.87 21.35
N THR A 906 -10.48 24.75 21.59
CA THR A 906 -9.81 23.44 21.72
C THR A 906 -10.30 22.72 22.97
N ALA A 907 -10.28 23.40 24.12
CA ALA A 907 -10.74 22.85 25.39
C ALA A 907 -12.22 22.44 25.34
N SER A 908 -13.09 23.22 24.67
CA SER A 908 -14.50 22.85 24.52
C SER A 908 -14.71 21.64 23.61
N ALA A 909 -13.84 21.47 22.60
CA ALA A 909 -13.87 20.34 21.68
C ALA A 909 -13.22 19.07 22.24
N THR A 910 -12.40 19.16 23.28
CA THR A 910 -11.72 18.02 23.92
C THR A 910 -12.13 17.90 25.39
N PRO A 911 -13.34 17.38 25.68
CA PRO A 911 -13.90 17.37 27.03
C PRO A 911 -13.16 16.43 28.00
N GLU A 912 -12.50 15.39 27.48
CA GLU A 912 -11.67 14.45 28.22
C GLU A 912 -10.42 14.14 27.37
N GLU A 913 -9.33 13.69 28.01
CA GLU A 913 -8.06 13.41 27.34
C GLU A 913 -8.21 12.39 26.19
N GLY A 914 -7.81 12.80 24.98
CA GLY A 914 -7.86 11.98 23.77
C GLY A 914 -9.26 11.83 23.14
N TRP A 915 -10.31 12.46 23.69
CA TRP A 915 -11.64 12.48 23.10
C TRP A 915 -11.95 13.83 22.44
N PHE A 916 -12.62 13.76 21.31
CA PHE A 916 -12.97 14.90 20.48
C PHE A 916 -14.48 14.95 20.23
N ARG A 917 -15.07 16.14 20.36
CA ARG A 917 -16.47 16.46 20.10
C ARG A 917 -16.63 17.13 18.72
N PRO A 918 -17.00 16.39 17.67
CA PRO A 918 -17.29 16.97 16.35
C PRO A 918 -18.55 17.85 16.33
N GLY A 919 -19.46 17.69 17.30
CA GLY A 919 -20.77 18.34 17.31
C GLY A 919 -21.79 17.71 16.34
N ASP A 920 -21.56 16.47 15.95
CA ASP A 920 -22.48 15.67 15.14
C ASP A 920 -23.38 14.81 16.06
N ILE A 921 -24.64 14.58 15.64
CA ILE A 921 -25.66 13.83 16.38
C ILE A 921 -25.90 12.49 15.68
N GLY A 922 -26.05 11.45 16.48
CA GLY A 922 -26.28 10.10 15.99
C GLY A 922 -26.62 9.11 17.08
N TYR A 923 -26.61 7.84 16.71
CA TYR A 923 -26.69 6.72 17.63
C TYR A 923 -25.77 5.58 17.16
N ILE A 924 -25.50 4.64 18.05
CA ILE A 924 -24.84 3.36 17.75
C ILE A 924 -25.86 2.24 17.90
N ASN A 925 -25.92 1.30 16.95
CA ASN A 925 -26.77 0.12 17.07
C ASN A 925 -26.07 -1.02 17.85
N ASP A 926 -26.78 -2.12 18.09
CA ASP A 926 -26.21 -3.28 18.83
C ASP A 926 -25.01 -3.92 18.11
N GLU A 927 -24.90 -3.74 16.79
CA GLU A 927 -23.76 -4.20 16.00
C GLU A 927 -22.54 -3.26 16.07
N GLY A 928 -22.64 -2.10 16.73
CA GLY A 928 -21.57 -1.11 16.84
C GLY A 928 -21.42 -0.21 15.60
N GLU A 929 -22.43 -0.11 14.75
CA GLU A 929 -22.47 0.78 13.59
C GLU A 929 -22.96 2.18 14.00
N VAL A 930 -22.28 3.20 13.49
CA VAL A 930 -22.55 4.62 13.76
C VAL A 930 -23.55 5.13 12.72
N PHE A 931 -24.68 5.64 13.19
CA PHE A 931 -25.69 6.33 12.38
C PHE A 931 -25.56 7.82 12.62
N VAL A 932 -25.19 8.58 11.58
CA VAL A 932 -24.97 10.03 11.66
C VAL A 932 -26.15 10.75 11.05
N GLU A 933 -26.99 11.35 11.90
CA GLU A 933 -28.27 11.93 11.47
C GLU A 933 -28.19 13.43 11.19
N GLY A 934 -27.20 14.13 11.74
CA GLY A 934 -27.09 15.57 11.53
C GLY A 934 -26.10 16.24 12.48
N ARG A 935 -26.22 17.57 12.62
CA ARG A 935 -25.40 18.38 13.52
C ARG A 935 -26.19 18.95 14.67
N LYS A 936 -25.56 19.01 15.86
CA LYS A 936 -26.12 19.66 17.05
C LYS A 936 -26.45 21.14 16.79
N SER A 937 -25.63 21.82 15.97
CA SER A 937 -25.85 23.20 15.56
C SER A 937 -26.99 23.42 14.56
N GLU A 938 -27.49 22.36 13.92
CA GLU A 938 -28.60 22.42 12.95
C GLU A 938 -29.95 22.07 13.59
N VAL A 939 -29.95 21.70 14.88
CA VAL A 939 -31.17 21.42 15.64
C VAL A 939 -31.94 22.73 15.86
N ILE A 940 -33.22 22.72 15.53
CA ILE A 940 -34.09 23.88 15.72
C ILE A 940 -34.68 23.78 17.12
N SER A 941 -34.34 24.74 17.98
CA SER A 941 -34.96 24.89 19.30
C SER A 941 -36.30 25.61 19.17
N ILE A 942 -37.37 24.97 19.64
CA ILE A 942 -38.76 25.44 19.60
C ILE A 942 -39.29 25.40 21.04
N GLY A 943 -39.19 26.53 21.73
CA GLY A 943 -39.36 26.60 23.19
C GLY A 943 -38.41 25.61 23.88
N THR A 944 -38.97 24.68 24.67
CA THR A 944 -38.20 23.63 25.36
C THR A 944 -37.97 22.36 24.52
N TRP A 945 -38.46 22.34 23.27
CA TRP A 945 -38.33 21.18 22.39
C TRP A 945 -37.21 21.37 21.36
N MET A 946 -36.54 20.28 21.02
CA MET A 946 -35.44 20.25 20.05
C MET A 946 -35.87 19.44 18.83
N MET A 947 -35.97 20.10 17.68
CA MET A 947 -36.37 19.51 16.41
C MET A 947 -35.14 19.23 15.54
N HIS A 948 -34.99 17.97 15.15
CA HIS A 948 -34.07 17.58 14.09
C HIS A 948 -34.75 17.79 12.73
N PRO A 949 -34.22 18.65 11.85
CA PRO A 949 -34.87 18.93 10.56
C PRO A 949 -34.83 17.76 9.57
N GLN A 950 -33.82 16.90 9.68
CA GLN A 950 -33.49 15.89 8.67
C GLN A 950 -34.58 14.83 8.41
N PRO A 951 -35.28 14.27 9.42
CA PRO A 951 -36.38 13.33 9.17
C PRO A 951 -37.52 13.93 8.34
N LEU A 952 -37.84 15.21 8.61
CA LEU A 952 -38.88 15.92 7.87
C LEU A 952 -38.43 16.26 6.45
N GLU A 953 -37.18 16.67 6.28
CA GLU A 953 -36.58 16.85 4.95
C GLU A 953 -36.62 15.56 4.13
N SER A 954 -36.30 14.41 4.72
CA SER A 954 -36.36 13.10 4.05
C SER A 954 -37.77 12.69 3.65
N LEU A 955 -38.79 13.11 4.38
CA LEU A 955 -40.18 12.94 3.97
C LEU A 955 -40.47 13.82 2.76
N LEU A 956 -40.15 15.11 2.84
CA LEU A 956 -40.46 16.10 1.82
C LEU A 956 -39.71 15.87 0.51
N MET A 957 -38.50 15.33 0.54
CA MET A 957 -37.78 14.90 -0.68
C MET A 957 -38.54 13.85 -1.50
N LYS A 958 -39.49 13.12 -0.90
CA LYS A 958 -40.32 12.13 -1.60
C LYS A 958 -41.59 12.72 -2.20
N CYS A 959 -41.90 13.98 -1.89
CA CYS A 959 -43.08 14.64 -2.42
C CYS A 959 -42.88 14.95 -3.91
N PRO A 960 -43.86 14.66 -4.78
CA PRO A 960 -43.75 14.95 -6.21
C PRO A 960 -43.45 16.43 -6.48
N GLY A 961 -42.48 16.70 -7.37
CA GLY A 961 -42.08 18.06 -7.75
C GLY A 961 -40.98 18.68 -6.88
N VAL A 962 -40.57 18.05 -5.77
CA VAL A 962 -39.48 18.55 -4.92
C VAL A 962 -38.12 18.11 -5.49
N HIS A 963 -37.29 19.07 -5.88
CA HIS A 963 -35.90 18.85 -6.30
C HIS A 963 -34.93 18.82 -5.13
N ASP A 964 -35.09 19.75 -4.19
CA ASP A 964 -34.23 19.92 -3.02
C ASP A 964 -35.07 20.50 -1.87
N VAL A 965 -34.73 20.16 -0.63
CA VAL A 965 -35.43 20.65 0.57
C VAL A 965 -34.47 20.94 1.70
N ALA A 966 -34.74 22.01 2.43
CA ALA A 966 -34.08 22.32 3.68
C ALA A 966 -35.07 22.97 4.65
N VAL A 967 -35.05 22.56 5.90
CA VAL A 967 -35.87 23.13 6.97
C VAL A 967 -34.97 23.99 7.86
N VAL A 968 -35.33 25.27 8.01
CA VAL A 968 -34.55 26.28 8.74
C VAL A 968 -35.37 26.91 9.86
N ALA A 969 -34.70 27.40 10.90
CA ALA A 969 -35.34 28.11 11.99
C ALA A 969 -35.72 29.55 11.56
N ILE A 970 -36.97 29.96 11.74
CA ILE A 970 -37.39 31.36 11.63
C ILE A 970 -37.79 31.90 13.02
N PRO A 971 -37.51 33.18 13.34
CA PRO A 971 -37.87 33.72 14.65
C PRO A 971 -39.38 33.67 14.91
N ASP A 972 -39.76 33.37 16.14
CA ASP A 972 -41.14 33.42 16.62
C ASP A 972 -41.20 34.03 18.02
N LYS A 973 -42.30 34.73 18.33
CA LYS A 973 -42.46 35.47 19.59
C LYS A 973 -42.75 34.57 20.80
N ASP A 974 -43.35 33.41 20.59
CA ASP A 974 -43.87 32.54 21.65
C ASP A 974 -42.95 31.33 21.88
N PHE A 975 -42.22 30.89 20.83
CA PHE A 975 -41.35 29.71 20.87
C PHE A 975 -39.88 29.99 20.55
N ASP A 976 -39.46 31.26 20.47
CA ASP A 976 -38.17 31.77 19.97
C ASP A 976 -37.88 31.46 18.50
N ASN A 977 -38.08 30.21 18.08
CA ASN A 977 -38.02 29.81 16.68
C ASN A 977 -39.16 28.85 16.31
N LEU A 978 -39.56 28.89 15.05
CA LEU A 978 -40.41 27.90 14.38
C LEU A 978 -39.69 27.33 13.15
N PRO A 979 -40.05 26.11 12.70
CA PRO A 979 -39.47 25.53 11.50
C PRO A 979 -40.12 26.10 10.23
N CYS A 980 -39.30 26.47 9.26
CA CYS A 980 -39.71 26.91 7.92
C CYS A 980 -39.18 25.91 6.89
N VAL A 981 -40.08 25.35 6.09
CA VAL A 981 -39.73 24.51 4.94
C VAL A 981 -39.27 25.40 3.80
N CYS A 982 -38.12 25.11 3.22
CA CYS A 982 -37.64 25.72 1.98
C CYS A 982 -37.49 24.59 0.96
N VAL A 983 -38.01 24.78 -0.26
CA VAL A 983 -37.98 23.78 -1.34
C VAL A 983 -37.53 24.38 -2.66
N VAL A 984 -36.94 23.56 -3.52
CA VAL A 984 -36.65 23.88 -4.93
C VAL A 984 -37.54 23.04 -5.83
N GLN A 985 -38.10 23.66 -6.87
CA GLN A 985 -38.92 22.99 -7.89
C GLN A 985 -38.06 22.08 -8.76
N ASP A 986 -38.53 20.87 -9.02
CA ASP A 986 -37.96 19.97 -10.03
C ASP A 986 -38.00 20.63 -11.41
N PRO A 987 -36.83 20.83 -12.06
CA PRO A 987 -36.73 21.57 -13.31
C PRO A 987 -37.23 20.77 -14.52
N ARG A 988 -37.56 19.49 -14.36
CA ARG A 988 -38.10 18.66 -15.46
C ARG A 988 -39.48 19.17 -15.90
N PRO A 989 -39.73 19.38 -17.21
CA PRO A 989 -41.00 19.90 -17.71
C PRO A 989 -42.23 19.08 -17.32
N GLU A 990 -42.06 17.78 -17.11
CA GLU A 990 -43.09 16.82 -16.71
C GLU A 990 -43.29 16.71 -15.20
N ALA A 991 -42.44 17.35 -14.38
CA ALA A 991 -42.57 17.29 -12.93
C ALA A 991 -43.78 18.10 -12.44
N PRO A 992 -44.53 17.60 -11.44
CA PRO A 992 -45.62 18.37 -10.84
C PRO A 992 -45.14 19.70 -10.26
N LEU A 993 -45.95 20.75 -10.41
CA LEU A 993 -45.69 22.03 -9.76
C LEU A 993 -45.82 21.89 -8.24
N LEU A 994 -44.86 22.47 -7.52
CA LEU A 994 -44.88 22.53 -6.08
C LEU A 994 -46.03 23.40 -5.57
N VAL A 995 -46.88 22.81 -4.74
CA VAL A 995 -47.92 23.51 -4.00
C VAL A 995 -47.49 23.54 -2.53
N PRO A 996 -47.05 24.70 -2.00
CA PRO A 996 -46.58 24.81 -0.61
C PRO A 996 -47.55 24.24 0.43
N ASP A 997 -48.86 24.41 0.23
CA ASP A 997 -49.88 23.89 1.14
C ASP A 997 -49.96 22.36 1.19
N ASP A 998 -49.66 21.67 0.08
CA ASP A 998 -49.63 20.21 0.05
C ASP A 998 -48.41 19.67 0.81
N LEU A 999 -47.26 20.37 0.73
CA LEU A 999 -46.07 20.03 1.51
C LEU A 999 -46.27 20.28 3.01
N LEU A 1000 -46.95 21.39 3.37
CA LEU A 1000 -47.31 21.67 4.76
C LEU A 1000 -48.31 20.64 5.30
N ARG A 1001 -49.24 20.15 4.47
CA ARG A 1001 -50.15 19.06 4.84
C ARG A 1001 -49.40 17.75 5.09
N ALA A 1002 -48.46 17.39 4.21
CA ALA A 1002 -47.59 16.23 4.40
C ALA A 1002 -46.76 16.34 5.70
N CYS A 1003 -46.27 17.55 6.04
CA CYS A 1003 -45.63 17.78 7.33
C CYS A 1003 -46.60 17.51 8.49
N ALA A 1004 -47.80 18.05 8.44
CA ALA A 1004 -48.81 17.87 9.49
C ALA A 1004 -49.17 16.39 9.70
N GLU A 1005 -49.36 15.63 8.62
CA GLU A 1005 -49.60 14.18 8.66
C GLU A 1005 -48.44 13.43 9.30
N TYR A 1006 -47.20 13.75 8.93
CA TYR A 1006 -46.01 13.15 9.53
C TYR A 1006 -45.93 13.34 11.05
N PHE A 1007 -46.26 14.54 11.54
CA PHE A 1007 -46.29 14.81 12.97
C PHE A 1007 -47.49 14.18 13.70
N GLN A 1008 -48.61 13.93 13.00
CA GLN A 1008 -49.76 13.20 13.56
C GLN A 1008 -49.49 11.70 13.71
N ASP A 1009 -48.87 11.07 12.70
CA ASP A 1009 -48.59 9.64 12.70
C ASP A 1009 -47.38 9.25 13.56
N SER A 1010 -46.37 10.12 13.64
CA SER A 1010 -45.12 9.82 14.35
C SER A 1010 -45.19 10.11 15.86
N PHE A 1011 -46.22 10.81 16.34
CA PHE A 1011 -46.32 11.23 17.74
C PHE A 1011 -47.74 11.04 18.28
N LEU A 1012 -47.96 9.96 19.04
CA LEU A 1012 -49.18 9.79 19.83
C LEU A 1012 -49.35 10.99 20.80
N GLN A 1013 -50.60 11.49 20.85
CA GLN A 1013 -51.04 12.81 21.32
C GLN A 1013 -50.84 13.13 22.83
N GLU A 1014 -49.66 13.54 23.28
CA GLU A 1014 -49.52 14.01 24.68
C GLU A 1014 -48.82 15.36 24.94
N ASN A 1015 -48.49 16.19 23.93
CA ASN A 1015 -47.91 17.52 24.23
C ASN A 1015 -48.19 18.64 23.22
N LYS A 1016 -48.87 19.72 23.67
CA LYS A 1016 -49.16 20.94 22.88
C LYS A 1016 -47.91 21.68 22.37
N SER A 1017 -46.75 21.49 23.00
CA SER A 1017 -45.47 22.06 22.53
C SER A 1017 -44.99 21.44 21.23
N ARG A 1018 -45.45 20.22 20.88
CA ARG A 1018 -45.08 19.52 19.64
C ARG A 1018 -45.90 19.96 18.43
N ASP A 1019 -47.10 20.53 18.62
CA ASP A 1019 -47.88 21.17 17.55
C ASP A 1019 -47.17 22.40 16.96
N ALA A 1020 -46.36 23.10 17.78
CA ALA A 1020 -45.49 24.17 17.31
C ALA A 1020 -44.33 23.66 16.43
N GLY A 1021 -44.02 22.36 16.52
CA GLY A 1021 -43.02 21.67 15.71
C GLY A 1021 -43.45 21.39 14.27
N VAL A 1022 -44.75 21.46 13.97
CA VAL A 1022 -45.26 21.33 12.60
C VAL A 1022 -44.94 22.63 11.84
N PRO A 1023 -44.17 22.58 10.74
CA PRO A 1023 -43.95 23.77 9.94
C PRO A 1023 -45.26 24.36 9.45
N LYS A 1024 -45.37 25.69 9.54
CA LYS A 1024 -46.52 26.46 9.05
C LYS A 1024 -46.18 27.31 7.83
N VAL A 1025 -44.91 27.31 7.44
CA VAL A 1025 -44.37 28.15 6.39
C VAL A 1025 -43.55 27.28 5.45
N CYS A 1026 -43.87 27.36 4.17
CA CYS A 1026 -43.14 26.71 3.09
C CYS A 1026 -42.81 27.74 2.01
N LEU A 1027 -41.53 27.89 1.68
CA LEU A 1027 -41.01 28.84 0.69
C LEU A 1027 -40.40 28.09 -0.49
N VAL A 1028 -40.77 28.48 -1.71
CA VAL A 1028 -40.20 27.93 -2.95
C VAL A 1028 -39.07 28.82 -3.45
N PHE A 1029 -37.92 28.22 -3.74
CA PHE A 1029 -36.73 28.88 -4.26
C PHE A 1029 -36.37 28.33 -5.65
N ASP A 1030 -35.81 29.18 -6.50
CA ASP A 1030 -35.27 28.75 -7.80
C ASP A 1030 -34.02 27.86 -7.62
N LYS A 1031 -33.23 28.16 -6.57
CA LYS A 1031 -32.07 27.38 -6.13
C LYS A 1031 -31.71 27.73 -4.69
N PHE A 1032 -31.08 26.82 -3.97
CA PHE A 1032 -30.52 27.10 -2.66
C PHE A 1032 -29.12 27.75 -2.73
N PRO A 1033 -28.74 28.55 -1.72
CA PRO A 1033 -27.35 28.90 -1.51
C PRO A 1033 -26.59 27.64 -1.07
N VAL A 1034 -25.74 27.13 -1.94
CA VAL A 1034 -24.91 25.95 -1.68
C VAL A 1034 -23.44 26.33 -1.60
N ASN A 1035 -22.64 25.55 -0.87
CA ASN A 1035 -21.19 25.63 -0.95
C ASN A 1035 -20.67 24.97 -2.24
N ILE A 1036 -19.37 25.04 -2.48
CA ILE A 1036 -18.75 24.47 -3.70
C ILE A 1036 -18.90 22.94 -3.83
N ASN A 1037 -19.20 22.24 -2.73
CA ASN A 1037 -19.50 20.80 -2.72
C ASN A 1037 -20.99 20.51 -2.93
N GLY A 1038 -21.80 21.55 -3.18
CA GLY A 1038 -23.25 21.44 -3.35
C GLY A 1038 -24.03 21.34 -2.04
N LYS A 1039 -23.39 21.37 -0.87
CA LYS A 1039 -24.12 21.32 0.42
C LYS A 1039 -24.80 22.67 0.69
N VAL A 1040 -26.08 22.62 1.05
CA VAL A 1040 -26.89 23.80 1.42
C VAL A 1040 -26.25 24.56 2.59
N GLN A 1041 -26.08 25.86 2.41
CA GLN A 1041 -25.64 26.79 3.46
C GLN A 1041 -26.86 27.25 4.27
N ARG A 1042 -27.27 26.45 5.26
CA ARG A 1042 -28.48 26.70 6.06
C ARG A 1042 -28.54 28.10 6.70
N THR A 1043 -27.41 28.67 7.11
CA THR A 1043 -27.37 30.04 7.66
C THR A 1043 -27.73 31.09 6.62
N ALA A 1044 -27.20 30.97 5.39
CA ALA A 1044 -27.52 31.87 4.29
C ALA A 1044 -28.98 31.66 3.83
N LEU A 1045 -29.43 30.41 3.75
CA LEU A 1045 -30.81 30.08 3.42
C LEU A 1045 -31.79 30.61 4.47
N ARG A 1046 -31.45 30.51 5.76
CA ARG A 1046 -32.21 31.10 6.87
C ARG A 1046 -32.34 32.62 6.71
N ALA A 1047 -31.25 33.30 6.39
CA ALA A 1047 -31.27 34.75 6.17
C ALA A 1047 -32.21 35.13 5.01
N LEU A 1048 -32.14 34.41 3.88
CA LEU A 1048 -33.05 34.60 2.74
C LEU A 1048 -34.51 34.30 3.09
N ALA A 1049 -34.77 33.25 3.87
CA ALA A 1049 -36.11 32.92 4.35
C ALA A 1049 -36.67 34.02 5.25
N MET A 1050 -35.87 34.53 6.19
CA MET A 1050 -36.25 35.66 7.05
C MET A 1050 -36.51 36.94 6.24
N GLU A 1051 -35.70 37.21 5.22
CA GLU A 1051 -35.91 38.34 4.31
C GLU A 1051 -37.24 38.22 3.55
N ARG A 1052 -37.51 37.06 2.94
CA ARG A 1052 -38.77 36.80 2.20
C ARG A 1052 -40.01 36.87 3.08
N LEU A 1053 -39.88 36.57 4.37
CA LEU A 1053 -40.96 36.62 5.35
C LEU A 1053 -41.06 37.98 6.06
N GLY A 1054 -40.18 38.93 5.77
CA GLY A 1054 -40.16 40.25 6.43
C GLY A 1054 -39.78 40.22 7.91
N LEU A 1055 -39.03 39.21 8.36
CA LEU A 1055 -38.70 38.95 9.77
C LEU A 1055 -37.36 39.55 10.22
N GLN A 1056 -36.85 40.60 9.56
CA GLN A 1056 -35.57 41.21 9.95
C GLN A 1056 -35.62 41.80 11.36
N LYS A 1057 -34.65 41.44 12.21
CA LYS A 1057 -34.36 42.20 13.43
C LYS A 1057 -33.87 43.58 13.02
N THR A 1058 -34.58 44.62 13.44
CA THR A 1058 -34.02 45.96 13.58
C THR A 1058 -32.81 45.84 14.51
N VAL A 1059 -31.60 45.99 13.99
CA VAL A 1059 -30.37 45.98 14.79
C VAL A 1059 -30.34 47.28 15.58
N CYS A 1060 -30.35 47.17 16.91
CA CYS A 1060 -29.77 48.17 17.80
C CYS A 1060 -28.58 47.54 18.51
#